data_AF-A0A395W8T6-F1
#
_entry.id   AF-A0A395W8T6-F1
#
_cell.length_a   1.000
_cell.length_b   1.000
_cell.length_c   1.000
_cell.angle_alpha   90.00
_cell.angle_beta   90.00
_cell.angle_gamma   90.00
#
_symmetry.space_group_name_H-M   'P 1'
#
loop_
_entity.id
_entity.type
_entity.pdbx_description
1 polymer ?
#
loop_
_entity_poly.entity_id
_entity_poly.type
_entity_poly.pdbx_seq_one_letter_code
_entity_poly.pdbx_strand_id
1 'polypeptide(L)'
;MDENIISLIAKELNISISQVKNTLELLEEGATVPFIARYRKERTKGLDEEQIRVIQENYAYQVNLAKRKEEVLARIETLGKLDDEIIKNVNACTKLSQVEDIYRPYKQKKKTRASVAIANGLQPLADTFMSFPRYFKETELDAYINENVKDRGAAIQGACDIIAEKVSDDVDVRNKILDSMTNFGRIVTSEKKDHEDDHKVYKMYYDYSERVNTLAPHRVMAIDRGEKEKVLNVSISFNEEYIENWVCRRFIRFTNSGTSEYVRAAILDGLKRLAYPSIERMVRSALSEKAHESSIDVFSMNLEKLLLQPPMKDKVILGFDPAFRTGCKLAVIDASGKKLTVDVIYPHQPNAKVKESEQKLVQLCNEYHVNLIAIGNGTASRESEAFVANTIKKFNLPVSYTIVSEAGASVYSASKLAIEEFPDLHVEQRSAISIARRLMDPLSELIKIDPQSIGVGQYQHDLPTARLKERLDFVVEKAVNRVGVNINTASVSLLKNVAGLNNASATSIVSYREENGKIESRTQIKKIPKIGPKAFEQAAGFLRIEDGKEPLDRTSIHPESYKATKVLLKELGLDTLDLGTQKAKDVISNCDTKQLMQDTGLDSYTLKDILDAICMPLRDYRDKYDAPLLRKDVLEIEDLHINDKLEGTVRNVVDFGAFVDIGLHEDGLVHVSKMSTKRVKHPSDVVSVGDIVTVWVYNIDQEKQKVQLTMVNPN
;
A
#
# COMPACT_ATOMS: atom_id res chain seq x y z
N MET A 1 12.57 -27.06 1.87
CA MET A 1 11.77 -26.13 2.68
C MET A 1 11.73 -26.62 4.12
N ASP A 2 11.80 -25.72 5.09
CA ASP A 2 11.74 -26.07 6.53
C ASP A 2 10.28 -26.30 6.98
N GLU A 3 9.98 -27.49 7.51
CA GLU A 3 8.63 -27.88 7.93
C GLU A 3 8.10 -27.07 9.11
N ASN A 4 8.98 -26.57 9.99
CA ASN A 4 8.58 -25.75 11.13
C ASN A 4 8.07 -24.38 10.67
N ILE A 5 8.74 -23.80 9.67
CA ILE A 5 8.33 -22.53 9.06
C ILE A 5 6.96 -22.69 8.39
N ILE A 6 6.77 -23.77 7.63
CA ILE A 6 5.50 -24.05 6.94
C ILE A 6 4.35 -24.22 7.95
N SER A 7 4.57 -24.95 9.04
CA SER A 7 3.57 -25.15 10.10
C SER A 7 3.15 -23.84 10.77
N LEU A 8 4.11 -22.94 11.01
CA LEU A 8 3.85 -21.62 11.60
C LEU A 8 2.99 -20.75 10.66
N ILE A 9 3.36 -20.66 9.38
CA ILE A 9 2.60 -19.91 8.37
C ILE A 9 1.18 -20.46 8.22
N ALA A 10 1.03 -21.78 8.17
CA ALA A 10 -0.28 -22.44 8.07
C ALA A 10 -1.20 -22.07 9.24
N LYS A 11 -0.65 -22.04 10.46
CA LYS A 11 -1.37 -21.65 11.68
C LYS A 11 -1.76 -20.17 11.67
N GLU A 12 -0.86 -19.28 11.24
CA GLU A 12 -1.13 -17.84 11.18
C GLU A 12 -2.23 -17.49 10.16
N LEU A 13 -2.21 -18.15 8.99
CA LEU A 13 -3.17 -17.92 7.91
C LEU A 13 -4.46 -18.75 8.04
N ASN A 14 -4.54 -19.65 9.03
CA ASN A 14 -5.65 -20.58 9.21
C ASN A 14 -5.93 -21.43 7.94
N ILE A 15 -4.87 -21.97 7.34
CA ILE A 15 -4.90 -22.83 6.15
C ILE A 15 -4.12 -24.13 6.41
N SER A 16 -4.24 -25.12 5.53
CA SER A 16 -3.52 -26.39 5.74
C SER A 16 -2.05 -26.30 5.36
N ILE A 17 -1.20 -27.08 6.05
CA ILE A 17 0.23 -27.24 5.74
C ILE A 17 0.45 -27.61 4.27
N SER A 18 -0.42 -28.47 3.71
CA SER A 18 -0.36 -28.87 2.30
C SER A 18 -0.56 -27.69 1.36
N GLN A 19 -1.44 -26.72 1.68
CA GLN A 19 -1.64 -25.54 0.84
C GLN A 19 -0.37 -24.70 0.80
N VAL A 20 0.21 -24.40 1.97
CA VAL A 20 1.47 -23.64 2.07
C VAL A 20 2.60 -24.33 1.30
N LYS A 21 2.80 -25.63 1.52
CA LYS A 21 3.85 -26.40 0.84
C LYS A 21 3.66 -26.38 -0.68
N ASN A 22 2.46 -26.69 -1.16
CA ASN A 22 2.17 -26.69 -2.60
C ASN A 22 2.38 -25.31 -3.23
N THR A 23 1.98 -24.23 -2.54
CA THR A 23 2.20 -22.87 -3.01
C THR A 23 3.69 -22.52 -3.10
N LEU A 24 4.48 -22.86 -2.08
CA LEU A 24 5.92 -22.62 -2.10
C LEU A 24 6.63 -23.44 -3.18
N GLU A 25 6.21 -24.68 -3.44
CA GLU A 25 6.76 -25.50 -4.52
C GLU A 25 6.53 -24.85 -5.89
N LEU A 26 5.30 -24.36 -6.13
CA LEU A 26 4.98 -23.64 -7.37
C LEU A 26 5.79 -22.35 -7.52
N LEU A 27 6.01 -21.60 -6.42
CA LEU A 27 6.84 -20.39 -6.43
C LEU A 27 8.32 -20.72 -6.71
N GLU A 28 8.86 -21.79 -6.11
CA GLU A 28 10.23 -22.27 -6.38
C GLU A 28 10.40 -22.76 -7.84
N GLU A 29 9.35 -23.35 -8.43
CA GLU A 29 9.29 -23.71 -9.86
C GLU A 29 9.14 -22.48 -10.80
N GLY A 30 9.09 -21.27 -10.24
CA GLY A 30 8.99 -20.02 -10.99
C GLY A 30 7.58 -19.70 -11.49
N ALA A 31 6.54 -20.26 -10.87
CA ALA A 31 5.18 -19.81 -11.12
C ALA A 31 4.93 -18.46 -10.44
N THR A 32 4.20 -17.58 -11.14
CA THR A 32 3.85 -16.25 -10.65
C THR A 32 2.60 -16.29 -9.77
N VAL A 33 2.43 -15.31 -8.89
CA VAL A 33 1.27 -15.23 -7.99
C VAL A 33 -0.06 -15.25 -8.76
N PRO A 34 -0.28 -14.43 -9.82
CA PRO A 34 -1.53 -14.46 -10.57
C PRO A 34 -1.78 -15.81 -11.26
N PHE A 35 -0.71 -16.45 -11.77
CA PHE A 35 -0.82 -17.76 -12.39
C PHE A 35 -1.26 -18.84 -11.40
N ILE A 36 -0.66 -18.86 -10.20
CA ILE A 36 -1.01 -19.82 -9.16
C ILE A 36 -2.47 -19.62 -8.72
N ALA A 37 -2.86 -18.38 -8.44
CA ALA A 37 -4.21 -18.04 -8.00
C ALA A 37 -5.30 -18.42 -9.03
N ARG A 38 -4.98 -18.34 -10.32
CA ARG A 38 -5.94 -18.60 -11.40
C ARG A 38 -5.93 -20.06 -11.89
N TYR A 39 -4.76 -20.65 -12.12
CA TYR A 39 -4.63 -21.92 -12.84
C TYR A 39 -4.09 -23.08 -11.98
N ARG A 40 -3.79 -22.85 -10.70
CA ARG A 40 -3.32 -23.91 -9.78
C ARG A 40 -4.18 -24.02 -8.51
N LYS A 41 -5.47 -23.67 -8.63
CA LYS A 41 -6.44 -23.69 -7.52
C LYS A 41 -6.62 -25.10 -6.95
N GLU A 42 -6.52 -26.12 -7.76
CA GLU A 42 -6.56 -27.53 -7.38
C GLU A 42 -5.42 -27.91 -6.43
N ARG A 43 -4.23 -27.33 -6.62
CA ARG A 43 -3.07 -27.55 -5.75
C ARG A 43 -3.13 -26.73 -4.47
N THR A 44 -3.61 -25.48 -4.55
CA THR A 44 -3.67 -24.56 -3.42
C THR A 44 -4.99 -24.62 -2.66
N LYS A 45 -5.98 -25.39 -3.13
CA LYS A 45 -7.37 -25.38 -2.66
C LYS A 45 -8.02 -23.98 -2.72
N GLY A 46 -7.71 -23.24 -3.77
CA GLY A 46 -8.32 -21.95 -4.08
C GLY A 46 -7.79 -20.76 -3.26
N LEU A 47 -6.49 -20.74 -2.94
CA LEU A 47 -5.87 -19.54 -2.36
C LEU A 47 -5.90 -18.38 -3.37
N ASP A 48 -6.19 -17.18 -2.88
CA ASP A 48 -6.14 -15.95 -3.67
C ASP A 48 -4.73 -15.35 -3.74
N GLU A 49 -4.58 -14.31 -4.56
CA GLU A 49 -3.30 -13.62 -4.78
C GLU A 49 -2.71 -13.03 -3.48
N GLU A 50 -3.55 -12.52 -2.57
CA GLU A 50 -3.08 -11.95 -1.30
C GLU A 50 -2.56 -13.04 -0.37
N GLN A 51 -3.29 -14.14 -0.24
CA GLN A 51 -2.87 -15.27 0.58
C GLN A 51 -1.55 -15.87 0.07
N ILE A 52 -1.40 -16.03 -1.25
CA ILE A 52 -0.16 -16.52 -1.86
C ILE A 52 1.01 -15.58 -1.61
N ARG A 53 0.80 -14.26 -1.75
CA ARG A 53 1.82 -13.26 -1.44
C ARG A 53 2.23 -13.30 0.04
N VAL A 54 1.28 -13.36 0.96
CA VAL A 54 1.60 -13.42 2.40
C VAL A 54 2.38 -14.69 2.74
N ILE A 55 2.07 -15.83 2.10
CA ILE A 55 2.88 -17.05 2.22
C ILE A 55 4.32 -16.79 1.76
N GLN A 56 4.50 -16.15 0.60
CA GLN A 56 5.83 -15.84 0.05
C GLN A 56 6.63 -14.89 0.96
N GLU A 57 6.02 -13.79 1.40
CA GLU A 57 6.64 -12.77 2.27
C GLU A 57 7.00 -13.38 3.64
N ASN A 58 6.08 -14.09 4.28
CA ASN A 58 6.34 -14.71 5.58
C ASN A 58 7.42 -15.79 5.48
N TYR A 59 7.41 -16.62 4.43
CA TYR A 59 8.45 -17.62 4.24
C TYR A 59 9.82 -16.96 4.04
N ALA A 60 9.90 -15.92 3.20
CA ALA A 60 11.14 -15.18 2.99
C ALA A 60 11.65 -14.53 4.30
N TYR A 61 10.76 -13.94 5.10
CA TYR A 61 11.09 -13.40 6.42
C TYR A 61 11.65 -14.48 7.35
N GLN A 62 11.00 -15.63 7.44
CA GLN A 62 11.42 -16.71 8.33
C GLN A 62 12.76 -17.33 7.91
N VAL A 63 13.00 -17.46 6.60
CA VAL A 63 14.31 -17.88 6.06
C VAL A 63 15.40 -16.88 6.43
N ASN A 64 15.13 -15.57 6.31
CA ASN A 64 16.08 -14.53 6.70
C ASN A 64 16.31 -14.52 8.21
N LEU A 65 15.28 -14.75 9.02
CA LEU A 65 15.40 -14.89 10.48
C LEU A 65 16.28 -16.10 10.84
N ALA A 66 16.08 -17.25 10.20
CA ALA A 66 16.89 -18.45 10.41
C ALA A 66 18.37 -18.19 10.09
N LYS A 67 18.66 -17.60 8.92
CA LYS A 67 20.03 -17.18 8.56
C LYS A 67 20.63 -16.23 9.59
N ARG A 68 19.86 -15.26 10.09
CA ARG A 68 20.36 -14.32 11.09
C ARG A 68 20.67 -15.00 12.43
N LYS A 69 19.85 -15.97 12.85
CA LYS A 69 20.13 -16.78 14.06
C LYS A 69 21.47 -17.50 13.92
N GLU A 70 21.71 -18.16 12.77
CA GLU A 70 22.97 -18.85 12.48
C GLU A 70 24.17 -17.89 12.51
N GLU A 71 24.07 -16.73 11.85
CA GLU A 71 25.11 -15.70 11.87
C GLU A 71 25.44 -15.21 13.29
N VAL A 72 24.42 -14.99 14.12
CA VAL A 72 24.60 -14.53 15.51
C VAL A 72 25.29 -15.58 16.35
N LEU A 73 24.87 -16.85 16.25
CA LEU A 73 25.51 -17.96 16.96
C LEU A 73 26.98 -18.09 16.58
N ALA A 74 27.30 -18.07 15.28
CA ALA A 74 28.68 -18.16 14.79
C ALA A 74 29.58 -17.00 15.29
N ARG A 75 29.02 -15.77 15.38
CA ARG A 75 29.76 -14.63 15.92
C ARG A 75 30.02 -14.74 17.41
N ILE A 76 29.04 -15.19 18.19
CA ILE A 76 29.21 -15.41 19.64
C ILE A 76 30.21 -16.55 19.89
N GLU A 77 30.21 -17.58 19.06
CA GLU A 77 31.19 -18.66 19.07
C GLU A 77 32.62 -18.15 18.84
N THR A 78 32.81 -17.29 17.84
CA THR A 78 34.12 -16.67 17.53
C THR A 78 34.67 -15.87 18.72
N LEU A 79 33.81 -15.33 19.58
CA LEU A 79 34.20 -14.61 20.80
C LEU A 79 34.49 -15.54 21.99
N GLY A 80 34.31 -16.87 21.84
CA GLY A 80 34.47 -17.85 22.92
C GLY A 80 33.42 -17.69 24.03
N LYS A 81 32.25 -17.15 23.71
CA LYS A 81 31.17 -16.83 24.68
C LYS A 81 29.89 -17.62 24.44
N LEU A 82 29.90 -18.59 23.53
CA LEU A 82 28.73 -19.40 23.23
C LEU A 82 28.53 -20.47 24.31
N ASP A 83 27.30 -20.58 24.81
CA ASP A 83 26.87 -21.62 25.74
C ASP A 83 25.50 -22.20 25.34
N ASP A 84 25.10 -23.31 25.99
CA ASP A 84 23.84 -24.01 25.70
C ASP A 84 22.60 -23.14 25.95
N GLU A 85 22.68 -22.18 26.88
CA GLU A 85 21.58 -21.28 27.21
C GLU A 85 21.36 -20.25 26.09
N ILE A 86 22.44 -19.67 25.55
CA ILE A 86 22.41 -18.77 24.40
C ILE A 86 21.87 -19.49 23.16
N ILE A 87 22.35 -20.71 22.88
CA ILE A 87 21.85 -21.52 21.76
C ILE A 87 20.34 -21.72 21.87
N LYS A 88 19.87 -22.12 23.05
CA LYS A 88 18.44 -22.33 23.32
C LYS A 88 17.64 -21.04 23.15
N ASN A 89 18.13 -19.92 23.69
CA ASN A 89 17.43 -18.63 23.64
C ASN A 89 17.35 -18.07 22.21
N VAL A 90 18.44 -18.14 21.42
CA VAL A 90 18.45 -17.69 20.02
C VAL A 90 17.52 -18.54 19.16
N ASN A 91 17.53 -19.86 19.35
CA ASN A 91 16.65 -20.76 18.61
C ASN A 91 15.16 -20.51 18.91
N ALA A 92 14.83 -20.14 20.15
CA ALA A 92 13.47 -19.80 20.57
C ALA A 92 12.94 -18.44 20.04
N CYS A 93 13.81 -17.57 19.50
CA CYS A 93 13.39 -16.28 18.96
C CYS A 93 12.43 -16.44 17.77
N THR A 94 11.34 -15.67 17.76
CA THR A 94 10.34 -15.64 16.67
C THR A 94 10.42 -14.38 15.83
N LYS A 95 11.21 -13.38 16.27
CA LYS A 95 11.39 -12.10 15.60
C LYS A 95 12.85 -11.71 15.55
N LEU A 96 13.22 -10.96 14.51
CA LEU A 96 14.58 -10.43 14.32
C LEU A 96 15.06 -9.59 15.51
N SER A 97 14.17 -8.78 16.09
CA SER A 97 14.48 -7.93 17.25
C SER A 97 14.94 -8.72 18.47
N GLN A 98 14.33 -9.87 18.75
CA GLN A 98 14.71 -10.74 19.86
C GLN A 98 16.11 -11.32 19.66
N VAL A 99 16.45 -11.69 18.42
CA VAL A 99 17.80 -12.14 18.05
C VAL A 99 18.82 -11.01 18.25
N GLU A 100 18.50 -9.79 17.83
CA GLU A 100 19.38 -8.63 18.03
C GLU A 100 19.56 -8.25 19.51
N ASP A 101 18.53 -8.42 20.34
CA ASP A 101 18.63 -8.17 21.78
C ASP A 101 19.57 -9.16 22.48
N ILE A 102 19.52 -10.45 22.11
CA ILE A 102 20.48 -11.45 22.60
C ILE A 102 21.90 -11.14 22.09
N TYR A 103 22.03 -10.70 20.84
CA TYR A 103 23.34 -10.39 20.24
C TYR A 103 23.97 -9.09 20.76
N ARG A 104 23.17 -8.16 21.31
CA ARG A 104 23.61 -6.81 21.70
C ARG A 104 24.84 -6.78 22.63
N PRO A 105 24.96 -7.61 23.69
CA PRO A 105 26.13 -7.60 24.57
C PRO A 105 27.44 -7.99 23.85
N TYR A 106 27.34 -8.73 22.76
CA TYR A 106 28.46 -9.26 21.98
C TYR A 106 28.82 -8.40 20.77
N LYS A 107 27.98 -7.42 20.43
CA LYS A 107 28.17 -6.55 19.28
C LYS A 107 29.33 -5.59 19.55
N GLN A 108 30.27 -5.47 18.62
CA GLN A 108 31.38 -4.52 18.71
C GLN A 108 30.84 -3.09 18.81
N LYS A 109 31.00 -2.45 19.98
CA LYS A 109 30.48 -1.10 20.26
C LYS A 109 31.49 -0.02 19.86
N LYS A 110 30.98 1.17 19.51
CA LYS A 110 31.80 2.40 19.48
C LYS A 110 32.37 2.66 20.88
N LYS A 111 33.45 3.45 20.99
CA LYS A 111 34.07 3.85 22.27
C LYS A 111 33.03 4.49 23.22
N THR A 112 32.47 3.72 24.16
CA THR A 112 31.50 4.15 25.19
C THR A 112 32.22 4.59 26.47
N ARG A 113 31.53 5.31 27.37
CA ARG A 113 32.08 5.68 28.69
C ARG A 113 32.54 4.45 29.48
N ALA A 114 31.75 3.37 29.47
CA ALA A 114 32.12 2.10 30.09
C ALA A 114 33.39 1.50 29.45
N SER A 115 33.47 1.45 28.11
CA SER A 115 34.68 0.91 27.45
C SER A 115 35.94 1.71 27.75
N VAL A 116 35.83 3.04 27.91
CA VAL A 116 36.93 3.91 28.33
C VAL A 116 37.32 3.63 29.79
N ALA A 117 36.33 3.49 30.67
CA ALA A 117 36.57 3.14 32.07
C ALA A 117 37.25 1.76 32.21
N ILE A 118 36.83 0.76 31.42
CA ILE A 118 37.47 -0.57 31.36
C ILE A 118 38.91 -0.45 30.88
N ALA A 119 39.16 0.30 29.79
CA ALA A 119 40.51 0.53 29.29
C ALA A 119 41.42 1.27 30.30
N ASN A 120 40.82 2.11 31.15
CA ASN A 120 41.51 2.78 32.25
C ASN A 120 41.67 1.91 33.52
N GLY A 121 41.29 0.63 33.47
CA GLY A 121 41.50 -0.32 34.57
C GLY A 121 40.43 -0.31 35.68
N LEU A 122 39.25 0.25 35.44
CA LEU A 122 38.21 0.43 36.47
C LEU A 122 37.23 -0.75 36.61
N GLN A 123 37.37 -1.82 35.82
CA GLN A 123 36.54 -3.01 35.93
C GLN A 123 36.57 -3.65 37.33
N PRO A 124 37.74 -3.84 37.98
CA PRO A 124 37.78 -4.42 39.33
C PRO A 124 37.07 -3.56 40.38
N LEU A 125 37.05 -2.23 40.21
CA LEU A 125 36.33 -1.32 41.11
C LEU A 125 34.81 -1.47 40.94
N ALA A 126 34.33 -1.57 39.70
CA ALA A 126 32.93 -1.85 39.41
C ALA A 126 32.48 -3.21 39.98
N ASP A 127 33.32 -4.23 39.87
CA ASP A 127 33.06 -5.55 40.46
C ASP A 127 33.03 -5.49 41.99
N THR A 128 33.92 -4.70 42.60
CA THR A 128 33.92 -4.44 44.05
C THR A 128 32.61 -3.79 44.48
N PHE A 129 32.15 -2.76 43.78
CA PHE A 129 30.88 -2.09 44.07
C PHE A 129 29.69 -3.06 44.03
N MET A 130 29.66 -3.92 43.01
CA MET A 130 28.62 -4.94 42.80
C MET A 130 28.73 -6.16 43.74
N SER A 131 29.85 -6.33 44.44
CA SER A 131 30.01 -7.37 45.46
C SER A 131 29.39 -6.98 46.81
N PHE A 132 29.09 -5.68 47.00
CA PHE A 132 28.51 -5.10 48.22
C PHE A 132 29.28 -5.47 49.49
N PRO A 133 30.57 -5.10 49.62
CA PRO A 133 31.37 -5.43 50.79
C PRO A 133 30.78 -4.82 52.06
N ARG A 134 30.91 -5.55 53.18
CA ARG A 134 30.41 -5.09 54.49
C ARG A 134 31.11 -3.83 54.98
N TYR A 135 32.38 -3.66 54.60
CA TYR A 135 33.18 -2.47 54.88
C TYR A 135 33.83 -2.04 53.57
N PHE A 136 33.69 -0.77 53.22
CA PHE A 136 34.35 -0.15 52.07
C PHE A 136 34.95 1.17 52.55
N LYS A 137 36.26 1.34 52.39
CA LYS A 137 36.93 2.61 52.71
C LYS A 137 37.21 3.35 51.42
N GLU A 138 36.84 4.62 51.34
CA GLU A 138 37.12 5.43 50.14
C GLU A 138 38.62 5.54 49.81
N THR A 139 39.53 5.30 50.77
CA THR A 139 40.98 5.21 50.52
C THR A 139 41.34 4.07 49.56
N GLU A 140 40.50 3.03 49.42
CA GLU A 140 40.70 1.96 48.44
C GLU A 140 40.61 2.47 46.99
N LEU A 141 39.99 3.65 46.76
CA LEU A 141 39.91 4.30 45.45
C LEU A 141 41.26 4.85 44.98
N ASP A 142 42.20 5.12 45.90
CA ASP A 142 43.51 5.68 45.56
C ASP A 142 44.31 4.73 44.66
N ALA A 143 44.06 3.42 44.75
CA ALA A 143 44.68 2.40 43.91
C ALA A 143 44.28 2.49 42.42
N TYR A 144 43.21 3.23 42.11
CA TYR A 144 42.67 3.37 40.76
C TYR A 144 42.99 4.73 40.11
N ILE A 145 43.70 5.62 40.82
CA ILE A 145 44.14 6.92 40.29
C ILE A 145 45.35 6.70 39.37
N ASN A 146 45.26 7.23 38.15
CA ASN A 146 46.32 7.16 37.13
C ASN A 146 46.26 8.36 36.19
N GLU A 147 47.12 8.41 35.16
CA GLU A 147 47.16 9.52 34.19
C GLU A 147 45.79 9.84 33.55
N ASN A 148 44.94 8.83 33.37
CA ASN A 148 43.61 8.95 32.78
C ASN A 148 42.47 9.03 33.82
N VAL A 149 42.75 8.76 35.10
CA VAL A 149 41.79 8.80 36.22
C VAL A 149 42.36 9.72 37.31
N LYS A 150 41.98 10.99 37.26
CA LYS A 150 42.68 12.07 37.98
C LYS A 150 42.40 12.15 39.48
N ASP A 151 41.23 11.66 39.91
CA ASP A 151 40.79 11.73 41.29
C ASP A 151 39.82 10.58 41.63
N ARG A 152 39.48 10.46 42.91
CA ARG A 152 38.53 9.44 43.40
C ARG A 152 37.15 9.57 42.76
N GLY A 153 36.70 10.79 42.46
CA GLY A 153 35.41 11.04 41.81
C GLY A 153 35.37 10.47 40.39
N ALA A 154 36.45 10.64 39.62
CA ALA A 154 36.62 10.05 38.31
C ALA A 154 36.65 8.51 38.36
N ALA A 155 37.27 7.92 39.40
CA ALA A 155 37.27 6.47 39.60
C ALA A 155 35.86 5.94 39.90
N ILE A 156 35.12 6.59 40.82
CA ILE A 156 33.71 6.27 41.12
C ILE A 156 32.86 6.38 39.86
N GLN A 157 32.95 7.51 39.14
CA GLN A 157 32.15 7.74 37.93
C GLN A 157 32.44 6.69 36.85
N GLY A 158 33.70 6.33 36.63
CA GLY A 158 34.05 5.29 35.66
C GLY A 158 33.53 3.91 36.06
N ALA A 159 33.60 3.54 37.35
CA ALA A 159 32.98 2.31 37.84
C ALA A 159 31.44 2.33 37.69
N CYS A 160 30.81 3.48 37.98
CA CYS A 160 29.38 3.69 37.76
C CYS A 160 28.99 3.60 36.27
N ASP A 161 29.80 4.14 35.35
CA ASP A 161 29.55 4.04 33.91
C ASP A 161 29.57 2.58 33.42
N ILE A 162 30.45 1.74 33.97
CA ILE A 162 30.49 0.30 33.70
C ILE A 162 29.21 -0.38 34.19
N ILE A 163 28.79 -0.09 35.43
CA ILE A 163 27.56 -0.65 36.01
C ILE A 163 26.32 -0.17 35.26
N ALA A 164 26.25 1.11 34.88
CA ALA A 164 25.16 1.71 34.13
C ALA A 164 24.96 1.02 32.77
N GLU A 165 26.05 0.73 32.04
CA GLU A 165 25.99 0.00 30.78
C GLU A 165 25.53 -1.45 31.00
N LYS A 166 26.05 -2.12 32.04
CA LYS A 166 25.63 -3.49 32.42
C LYS A 166 24.13 -3.57 32.73
N VAL A 167 23.59 -2.60 33.47
CA VAL A 167 22.16 -2.53 33.81
C VAL A 167 21.30 -2.23 32.58
N SER A 168 21.76 -1.33 31.71
CA SER A 168 21.04 -0.96 30.48
C SER A 168 20.93 -2.11 29.46
N ASP A 169 21.91 -3.02 29.46
CA ASP A 169 21.96 -4.17 28.56
C ASP A 169 21.33 -5.44 29.15
N ASP A 170 20.92 -5.44 30.42
CA ASP A 170 20.25 -6.59 31.05
C ASP A 170 18.87 -6.85 30.39
N VAL A 171 18.68 -8.09 29.92
CA VAL A 171 17.50 -8.51 29.14
C VAL A 171 16.21 -8.35 29.94
N ASP A 172 16.20 -8.69 31.23
CA ASP A 172 15.00 -8.60 32.07
C ASP A 172 14.63 -7.15 32.35
N VAL A 173 15.63 -6.28 32.60
CA VAL A 173 15.42 -4.83 32.75
C VAL A 173 14.78 -4.25 31.50
N ARG A 174 15.35 -4.55 30.32
CA ARG A 174 14.84 -4.07 29.03
C ARG A 174 13.43 -4.55 28.75
N ASN A 175 13.14 -5.84 29.00
CA ASN A 175 11.80 -6.41 28.84
C ASN A 175 10.80 -5.75 29.80
N LYS A 176 11.20 -5.45 31.04
CA LYS A 176 10.35 -4.78 32.01
C LYS A 176 10.00 -3.35 31.60
N ILE A 177 10.96 -2.61 31.07
CA ILE A 177 10.74 -1.26 30.51
C ILE A 177 9.83 -1.34 29.29
N LEU A 178 10.09 -2.29 28.37
CA LEU A 178 9.30 -2.49 27.16
C LEU A 178 7.83 -2.79 27.48
N ASP A 179 7.58 -3.71 28.41
CA ASP A 179 6.25 -4.04 28.92
C ASP A 179 5.57 -2.79 29.52
N SER A 180 6.29 -2.04 30.37
CA SER A 180 5.77 -0.82 30.98
C SER A 180 5.38 0.23 29.94
N MET A 181 6.24 0.50 28.95
CA MET A 181 5.97 1.49 27.90
C MET A 181 4.86 1.03 26.94
N THR A 182 4.84 -0.25 26.56
CA THR A 182 3.90 -0.77 25.56
C THR A 182 2.49 -0.93 26.14
N ASN A 183 2.37 -1.55 27.32
CA ASN A 183 1.07 -1.94 27.88
C ASN A 183 0.44 -0.86 28.78
N PHE A 184 1.27 -0.04 29.43
CA PHE A 184 0.82 0.94 30.42
C PHE A 184 1.25 2.38 30.08
N GLY A 185 2.20 2.55 29.17
CA GLY A 185 2.71 3.85 28.76
C GLY A 185 1.70 4.64 27.94
N ARG A 186 1.92 5.96 27.93
CA ARG A 186 1.14 6.92 27.16
C ARG A 186 2.07 7.68 26.24
N ILE A 187 1.73 7.76 24.96
CA ILE A 187 2.35 8.77 24.11
C ILE A 187 1.90 10.13 24.61
N VAL A 188 2.83 11.07 24.70
CA VAL A 188 2.58 12.46 25.10
C VAL A 188 3.23 13.34 24.07
N THR A 189 2.46 14.30 23.54
CA THR A 189 2.97 15.29 22.61
C THR A 189 2.79 16.69 23.16
N SER A 190 3.76 17.56 22.86
CA SER A 190 3.69 18.97 23.19
C SER A 190 4.09 19.83 21.99
N GLU A 191 3.54 21.03 21.90
CA GLU A 191 3.97 22.06 20.95
C GLU A 191 5.45 22.44 21.19
N LYS A 192 6.23 22.61 20.11
CA LYS A 192 7.57 23.20 20.18
C LYS A 192 7.47 24.72 20.17
N LYS A 193 8.45 25.40 20.76
CA LYS A 193 8.57 26.86 20.59
C LYS A 193 9.13 27.13 19.19
N ASP A 194 8.63 28.18 18.54
CA ASP A 194 9.11 28.68 17.24
C ASP A 194 9.00 27.63 16.10
N HIS A 195 7.78 27.26 15.72
CA HIS A 195 7.49 26.38 14.57
C HIS A 195 6.67 27.07 13.47
N GLU A 196 6.72 26.49 12.27
CA GLU A 196 5.94 26.93 11.11
C GLU A 196 4.68 26.03 10.98
N ASP A 197 3.59 26.42 11.65
CA ASP A 197 2.26 25.78 11.47
C ASP A 197 1.16 26.86 11.44
N ASP A 198 1.21 27.71 10.40
CA ASP A 198 0.33 28.88 10.25
C ASP A 198 -1.16 28.49 10.23
N HIS A 199 -1.47 27.30 9.71
CA HIS A 199 -2.83 26.78 9.59
C HIS A 199 -3.28 25.94 10.79
N LYS A 200 -2.43 25.79 11.82
CA LYS A 200 -2.69 24.97 13.02
C LYS A 200 -3.12 23.55 12.70
N VAL A 201 -2.47 22.94 11.70
CA VAL A 201 -2.72 21.57 11.23
C VAL A 201 -2.63 20.57 12.38
N TYR A 202 -1.67 20.78 13.30
CA TYR A 202 -1.41 19.87 14.41
C TYR A 202 -2.06 20.30 15.73
N LYS A 203 -3.03 21.24 15.71
CA LYS A 203 -3.65 21.80 16.93
C LYS A 203 -4.13 20.75 17.92
N MET A 204 -4.69 19.65 17.43
CA MET A 204 -5.18 18.56 18.27
C MET A 204 -4.07 17.79 19.00
N TYR A 205 -2.82 17.97 18.59
CA TYR A 205 -1.62 17.32 19.11
C TYR A 205 -0.69 18.28 19.88
N TYR A 206 -1.06 19.56 20.06
CA TYR A 206 -0.24 20.52 20.84
C TYR A 206 -0.20 20.20 22.34
N ASP A 207 -1.25 19.57 22.86
CA ASP A 207 -1.31 18.98 24.21
C ASP A 207 -2.16 17.72 24.11
N TYR A 208 -1.50 16.58 23.87
CA TYR A 208 -2.16 15.31 23.62
C TYR A 208 -1.53 14.18 24.40
N SER A 209 -2.39 13.28 24.89
CA SER A 209 -1.93 12.06 25.54
C SER A 209 -2.88 10.90 25.29
N GLU A 210 -2.33 9.76 24.83
CA GLU A 210 -3.09 8.52 24.59
C GLU A 210 -2.27 7.30 24.98
N ARG A 211 -2.93 6.19 25.36
CA ARG A 211 -2.25 4.92 25.64
C ARG A 211 -1.57 4.35 24.40
N VAL A 212 -0.35 3.83 24.57
CA VAL A 212 0.46 3.24 23.49
C VAL A 212 -0.24 2.05 22.83
N ASN A 213 -0.83 1.14 23.62
CA ASN A 213 -1.45 -0.07 23.10
C ASN A 213 -2.77 0.13 22.33
N THR A 214 -3.43 1.29 22.44
CA THR A 214 -4.68 1.61 21.74
C THR A 214 -4.52 2.72 20.69
N LEU A 215 -3.32 3.25 20.51
CA LEU A 215 -3.04 4.34 19.59
C LEU A 215 -3.33 3.92 18.14
N ALA A 216 -4.16 4.71 17.45
CA ALA A 216 -4.57 4.41 16.08
C ALA A 216 -3.47 4.73 15.06
N PRO A 217 -3.30 3.92 13.99
CA PRO A 217 -2.30 4.13 12.93
C PRO A 217 -2.23 5.56 12.37
N HIS A 218 -3.35 6.12 11.90
CA HIS A 218 -3.38 7.47 11.36
C HIS A 218 -2.94 8.56 12.36
N ARG A 219 -3.12 8.35 13.67
CA ARG A 219 -2.63 9.27 14.71
C ARG A 219 -1.11 9.16 14.88
N VAL A 220 -0.55 7.95 14.81
CA VAL A 220 0.91 7.75 14.79
C VAL A 220 1.51 8.50 13.60
N MET A 221 0.93 8.34 12.40
CA MET A 221 1.38 9.06 11.20
C MET A 221 1.37 10.59 11.37
N ALA A 222 0.28 11.13 11.92
CA ALA A 222 0.17 12.56 12.17
C ALA A 222 1.20 13.07 13.20
N ILE A 223 1.42 12.32 14.28
CA ILE A 223 2.39 12.64 15.33
C ILE A 223 3.83 12.59 14.77
N ASP A 224 4.18 11.52 14.06
CA ASP A 224 5.52 11.35 13.48
C ASP A 224 5.81 12.42 12.43
N ARG A 225 4.80 12.79 11.62
CA ARG A 225 4.92 13.91 10.67
C ARG A 225 5.12 15.25 11.39
N GLY A 226 4.31 15.55 12.41
CA GLY A 226 4.45 16.78 13.20
C GLY A 226 5.80 16.87 13.93
N GLU A 227 6.37 15.74 14.36
CA GLU A 227 7.71 15.69 14.91
C GLU A 227 8.79 15.96 13.85
N LYS A 228 8.66 15.32 12.68
CA LYS A 228 9.57 15.47 11.52
C LYS A 228 9.59 16.90 10.99
N GLU A 229 8.44 17.56 10.93
CA GLU A 229 8.26 18.98 10.58
C GLU A 229 8.67 19.91 11.73
N LYS A 230 9.15 19.37 12.86
CA LYS A 230 9.61 20.11 14.05
C LYS A 230 8.54 20.97 14.72
N VAL A 231 7.26 20.64 14.55
CA VAL A 231 6.13 21.28 15.26
C VAL A 231 5.90 20.65 16.63
N LEU A 232 6.12 19.35 16.76
CA LEU A 232 5.84 18.59 17.98
C LEU A 232 7.11 18.06 18.66
N ASN A 233 7.09 18.01 19.99
CA ASN A 233 7.89 17.11 20.81
C ASN A 233 7.05 15.85 21.10
N VAL A 234 7.67 14.68 21.05
CA VAL A 234 6.99 13.40 21.27
C VAL A 234 7.78 12.57 22.26
N SER A 235 7.11 12.05 23.28
CA SER A 235 7.71 11.14 24.26
C SER A 235 6.72 10.08 24.75
N ILE A 236 7.22 9.04 25.42
CA ILE A 236 6.38 8.06 26.13
C ILE A 236 6.48 8.29 27.64
N SER A 237 5.37 8.66 28.27
CA SER A 237 5.23 8.72 29.71
C SER A 237 4.87 7.35 30.28
N PHE A 238 5.58 6.92 31.32
CA PHE A 238 5.35 5.66 32.03
C PHE A 238 5.81 5.81 33.50
N ASN A 239 5.55 4.79 34.33
CA ASN A 239 5.92 4.84 35.75
C ASN A 239 7.41 4.50 35.94
N GLU A 240 8.28 5.51 35.85
CA GLU A 240 9.73 5.36 36.06
C GLU A 240 10.05 4.86 37.47
N GLU A 241 9.41 5.39 38.50
CA GLU A 241 9.66 5.02 39.91
C GLU A 241 9.44 3.53 40.17
N TYR A 242 8.39 2.95 39.56
CA TYR A 242 8.12 1.52 39.64
C TYR A 242 9.26 0.69 39.04
N ILE A 243 9.78 1.12 37.88
CA ILE A 243 10.91 0.45 37.21
C ILE A 243 12.18 0.60 38.04
N GLU A 244 12.52 1.83 38.45
CA GLU A 244 13.70 2.13 39.26
C GLU A 244 13.73 1.28 40.53
N ASN A 245 12.62 1.18 41.25
CA ASN A 245 12.49 0.36 42.45
C ASN A 245 12.64 -1.13 42.16
N TRP A 246 12.06 -1.63 41.06
CA TRP A 246 12.18 -3.03 40.66
C TRP A 246 13.63 -3.39 40.31
N VAL A 247 14.32 -2.54 39.53
CA VAL A 247 15.71 -2.75 39.14
C VAL A 247 16.64 -2.65 40.34
N CYS A 248 16.44 -1.66 41.23
CA CYS A 248 17.21 -1.57 42.47
C CYS A 248 17.09 -2.83 43.32
N ARG A 249 15.88 -3.39 43.49
CA ARG A 249 15.68 -4.66 44.23
C ARG A 249 16.35 -5.86 43.58
N ARG A 250 16.46 -5.86 42.24
CA ARG A 250 17.12 -6.93 41.48
C ARG A 250 18.64 -6.91 41.67
N PHE A 251 19.25 -5.73 41.59
CA PHE A 251 20.72 -5.62 41.59
C PHE A 251 21.32 -5.36 42.97
N ILE A 252 20.64 -4.65 43.87
CA ILE A 252 21.15 -4.29 45.20
C ILE A 252 20.76 -5.38 46.19
N ARG A 253 21.73 -6.23 46.56
CA ARG A 253 21.52 -7.33 47.51
C ARG A 253 21.62 -6.90 48.98
N PHE A 254 22.53 -5.98 49.29
CA PHE A 254 22.83 -5.56 50.66
C PHE A 254 22.81 -4.04 50.79
N THR A 255 21.67 -3.47 51.16
CA THR A 255 21.45 -2.01 51.22
C THR A 255 22.34 -1.26 52.20
N ASN A 256 22.91 -1.97 53.19
CA ASN A 256 23.76 -1.37 54.23
C ASN A 256 25.25 -1.33 53.85
N SER A 257 25.62 -1.84 52.67
CA SER A 257 27.00 -1.75 52.20
C SER A 257 27.35 -0.32 51.79
N GLY A 258 28.59 0.11 52.08
CA GLY A 258 29.10 1.44 51.70
C GLY A 258 29.16 1.70 50.18
N THR A 259 29.03 0.66 49.34
CA THR A 259 28.99 0.81 47.87
C THR A 259 27.58 0.89 47.31
N SER A 260 26.55 0.65 48.12
CA SER A 260 25.15 0.54 47.65
C SER A 260 24.64 1.82 47.02
N GLU A 261 25.05 2.98 47.53
CA GLU A 261 24.65 4.28 47.00
C GLU A 261 25.25 4.55 45.62
N TYR A 262 26.52 4.18 45.39
CA TYR A 262 27.14 4.27 44.07
C TYR A 262 26.46 3.34 43.06
N VAL A 263 26.15 2.11 43.46
CA VAL A 263 25.42 1.15 42.60
C VAL A 263 24.02 1.68 42.29
N ARG A 264 23.30 2.24 43.28
CA ARG A 264 21.99 2.87 43.05
C ARG A 264 22.09 4.01 42.06
N ALA A 265 23.05 4.92 42.23
CA ALA A 265 23.26 6.04 41.31
C ALA A 265 23.56 5.55 39.88
N ALA A 266 24.42 4.53 39.74
CA ALA A 266 24.73 3.91 38.46
C ALA A 266 23.52 3.25 37.79
N ILE A 267 22.65 2.58 38.57
CA ILE A 267 21.39 2.01 38.05
C ILE A 267 20.49 3.12 37.50
N LEU A 268 20.26 4.19 38.27
CA LEU A 268 19.37 5.29 37.86
C LEU A 268 19.90 6.00 36.60
N ASP A 269 21.21 6.25 36.52
CA ASP A 269 21.85 6.82 35.34
C ASP A 269 21.74 5.86 34.13
N GLY A 270 22.03 4.57 34.31
CA GLY A 270 21.89 3.57 33.26
C GLY A 270 20.47 3.46 32.71
N LEU A 271 19.46 3.54 33.58
CA LEU A 271 18.06 3.56 33.17
C LEU A 271 17.72 4.82 32.36
N LYS A 272 17.97 6.01 32.91
CA LYS A 272 17.55 7.28 32.30
C LYS A 272 18.32 7.63 31.03
N ARG A 273 19.64 7.43 31.03
CA ARG A 273 20.52 7.86 29.93
C ARG A 273 20.58 6.85 28.80
N LEU A 274 20.47 5.56 29.10
CA LEU A 274 20.73 4.49 28.13
C LEU A 274 19.49 3.63 27.85
N ALA A 275 18.86 3.06 28.89
CA ALA A 275 17.79 2.08 28.72
C ALA A 275 16.49 2.71 28.21
N TYR A 276 15.96 3.74 28.89
CA TYR A 276 14.69 4.39 28.51
C TYR A 276 14.73 4.94 27.08
N PRO A 277 15.72 5.76 26.66
CA PRO A 277 15.73 6.30 25.30
C PRO A 277 15.95 5.23 24.23
N SER A 278 16.61 4.11 24.56
CA SER A 278 16.76 3.00 23.64
C SER A 278 15.45 2.22 23.47
N ILE A 279 14.70 1.97 24.54
CA ILE A 279 13.44 1.21 24.49
C ILE A 279 12.32 2.07 23.94
N GLU A 280 12.26 3.35 24.29
CA GLU A 280 11.30 4.29 23.74
C GLU A 280 11.39 4.37 22.22
N ARG A 281 12.61 4.50 21.67
CA ARG A 281 12.83 4.43 20.21
C ARG A 281 12.34 3.11 19.62
N MET A 282 12.57 1.98 20.29
CA MET A 282 12.08 0.68 19.82
C MET A 282 10.54 0.62 19.80
N VAL A 283 9.87 1.07 20.86
CA VAL A 283 8.40 1.12 20.94
C VAL A 283 7.84 2.05 19.88
N ARG A 284 8.40 3.25 19.72
CA ARG A 284 7.98 4.21 18.70
C ARG A 284 8.20 3.66 17.29
N SER A 285 9.35 3.07 16.99
CA SER A 285 9.59 2.44 15.68
C SER A 285 8.59 1.32 15.38
N ALA A 286 8.21 0.51 16.37
CA ALA A 286 7.19 -0.52 16.19
C ALA A 286 5.79 0.06 15.93
N LEU A 287 5.45 1.18 16.58
CA LEU A 287 4.21 1.92 16.29
C LEU A 287 4.22 2.48 14.86
N SER A 288 5.31 3.12 14.45
CA SER A 288 5.45 3.68 13.10
C SER A 288 5.42 2.59 12.03
N GLU A 289 6.11 1.45 12.22
CA GLU A 289 6.10 0.32 11.29
C GLU A 289 4.67 -0.23 11.11
N LYS A 290 3.95 -0.43 12.21
CA LYS A 290 2.54 -0.84 12.16
C LYS A 290 1.66 0.20 11.44
N ALA A 291 1.91 1.48 11.68
CA ALA A 291 1.15 2.55 11.05
C ALA A 291 1.43 2.68 9.55
N HIS A 292 2.69 2.49 9.14
CA HIS A 292 3.11 2.44 7.75
C HIS A 292 2.43 1.30 7.01
N GLU A 293 2.49 0.06 7.51
CA GLU A 293 1.85 -1.08 6.83
C GLU A 293 0.33 -0.88 6.71
N SER A 294 -0.34 -0.40 7.76
CA SER A 294 -1.78 -0.07 7.70
C SER A 294 -2.10 0.98 6.63
N SER A 295 -1.28 2.03 6.54
CA SER A 295 -1.48 3.10 5.55
C SER A 295 -1.17 2.63 4.12
N ILE A 296 -0.16 1.77 3.96
CA ILE A 296 0.19 1.12 2.69
C ILE A 296 -0.97 0.24 2.23
N ASP A 297 -1.58 -0.56 3.12
CA ASP A 297 -2.71 -1.40 2.79
C ASP A 297 -3.92 -0.58 2.30
N VAL A 298 -4.25 0.53 2.98
CA VAL A 298 -5.31 1.45 2.53
C VAL A 298 -5.00 2.03 1.15
N PHE A 299 -3.75 2.46 0.92
CA PHE A 299 -3.30 2.94 -0.39
C PHE A 299 -3.52 1.85 -1.45
N SER A 300 -3.02 0.64 -1.20
CA SER A 300 -3.12 -0.50 -2.10
C SER A 300 -4.57 -0.82 -2.45
N MET A 301 -5.47 -0.79 -1.47
CA MET A 301 -6.91 -1.01 -1.69
C MET A 301 -7.51 0.09 -2.57
N ASN A 302 -7.20 1.36 -2.30
CA ASN A 302 -7.69 2.48 -3.09
C ASN A 302 -7.17 2.44 -4.52
N LEU A 303 -5.90 2.11 -4.71
CA LEU A 303 -5.29 1.94 -6.03
C LEU A 303 -5.94 0.77 -6.79
N GLU A 304 -6.15 -0.39 -6.15
CA GLU A 304 -6.80 -1.54 -6.80
C GLU A 304 -8.18 -1.15 -7.33
N LYS A 305 -8.96 -0.43 -6.52
CA LYS A 305 -10.30 0.03 -6.89
C LYS A 305 -10.28 1.04 -8.02
N LEU A 306 -9.36 1.99 -7.98
CA LEU A 306 -9.18 2.97 -9.04
C LEU A 306 -8.80 2.30 -10.38
N LEU A 307 -7.88 1.34 -10.36
CA LEU A 307 -7.46 0.59 -11.55
C LEU A 307 -8.58 -0.29 -12.11
N LEU A 308 -9.46 -0.80 -11.25
CA LEU A 308 -10.57 -1.67 -11.63
C LEU A 308 -11.88 -0.92 -11.93
N GLN A 309 -11.86 0.40 -12.06
CA GLN A 309 -13.02 1.16 -12.52
C GLN A 309 -13.44 0.74 -13.93
N PRO A 310 -14.76 0.66 -14.21
CA PRO A 310 -15.26 0.19 -15.49
C PRO A 310 -14.90 1.17 -16.61
N PRO A 311 -14.41 0.66 -17.76
CA PRO A 311 -14.06 1.48 -18.91
C PRO A 311 -15.29 1.99 -19.67
N MET A 312 -15.25 3.23 -20.17
CA MET A 312 -16.28 3.77 -21.07
C MET A 312 -15.90 3.51 -22.55
N LYS A 313 -16.24 2.32 -23.04
CA LYS A 313 -15.95 1.86 -24.40
C LYS A 313 -16.81 2.56 -25.47
N ASP A 314 -16.28 2.65 -26.69
CA ASP A 314 -16.99 3.12 -27.88
C ASP A 314 -17.55 4.55 -27.79
N LYS A 315 -16.81 5.45 -27.12
CA LYS A 315 -17.15 6.87 -26.98
C LYS A 315 -16.04 7.76 -27.51
N VAL A 316 -16.42 8.84 -28.19
CA VAL A 316 -15.55 9.99 -28.45
C VAL A 316 -15.57 10.85 -27.19
N ILE A 317 -14.40 11.07 -26.60
CA ILE A 317 -14.25 11.76 -25.32
C ILE A 317 -13.42 13.03 -25.53
N LEU A 318 -13.91 14.15 -24.98
CA LEU A 318 -13.14 15.38 -24.85
C LEU A 318 -12.57 15.45 -23.44
N GLY A 319 -11.25 15.42 -23.31
CA GLY A 319 -10.55 15.73 -22.07
C GLY A 319 -10.45 17.24 -21.90
N PHE A 320 -10.81 17.72 -20.72
CA PHE A 320 -10.75 19.10 -20.30
C PHE A 320 -9.83 19.18 -19.09
N ASP A 321 -8.66 19.80 -19.26
CA ASP A 321 -7.69 20.05 -18.20
C ASP A 321 -7.83 21.51 -17.71
N PRO A 322 -8.42 21.73 -16.53
CA PRO A 322 -8.69 23.06 -16.00
C PRO A 322 -7.43 23.87 -15.66
N ALA A 323 -7.46 25.17 -15.97
CA ALA A 323 -6.49 26.11 -15.43
C ALA A 323 -6.99 27.56 -15.51
N PHE A 324 -6.45 28.42 -14.63
CA PHE A 324 -6.67 29.86 -14.67
C PHE A 324 -5.74 30.55 -15.69
N ARG A 325 -4.49 30.81 -15.30
CA ARG A 325 -3.55 31.68 -16.04
C ARG A 325 -3.10 31.10 -17.38
N THR A 326 -2.87 29.79 -17.44
CA THR A 326 -2.30 29.10 -18.61
C THR A 326 -3.36 28.61 -19.59
N GLY A 327 -4.64 28.96 -19.37
CA GLY A 327 -5.78 28.49 -20.17
C GLY A 327 -6.13 27.02 -19.91
N CYS A 328 -7.39 26.64 -20.14
CA CYS A 328 -7.83 25.26 -20.04
C CYS A 328 -7.47 24.50 -21.33
N LYS A 329 -6.87 23.32 -21.22
CA LYS A 329 -6.44 22.52 -22.38
C LYS A 329 -7.53 21.51 -22.71
N LEU A 330 -7.81 21.41 -24.00
CA LEU A 330 -8.81 20.49 -24.54
C LEU A 330 -8.10 19.45 -25.40
N ALA A 331 -8.55 18.20 -25.32
CA ALA A 331 -8.09 17.13 -26.20
C ALA A 331 -9.26 16.23 -26.58
N VAL A 332 -9.47 15.99 -27.87
CA VAL A 332 -10.49 15.03 -28.33
C VAL A 332 -9.81 13.72 -28.71
N ILE A 333 -10.31 12.61 -28.16
CA ILE A 333 -9.89 11.26 -28.52
C ILE A 333 -11.06 10.51 -29.16
N ASP A 334 -10.77 9.68 -30.17
CA ASP A 334 -11.75 8.77 -30.76
C ASP A 334 -12.02 7.55 -29.87
N ALA A 335 -12.93 6.68 -30.29
CA ALA A 335 -13.28 5.45 -29.57
C ALA A 335 -12.10 4.47 -29.34
N SER A 336 -11.00 4.61 -30.08
CA SER A 336 -9.78 3.80 -29.90
C SER A 336 -8.76 4.45 -28.96
N GLY A 337 -9.01 5.68 -28.48
CA GLY A 337 -8.09 6.45 -27.66
C GLY A 337 -7.03 7.21 -28.45
N LYS A 338 -7.17 7.28 -29.78
CA LYS A 338 -6.30 8.08 -30.63
C LYS A 338 -6.68 9.54 -30.54
N LYS A 339 -5.68 10.40 -30.34
CA LYS A 339 -5.84 11.86 -30.34
C LYS A 339 -6.26 12.35 -31.73
N LEU A 340 -7.40 13.04 -31.80
CA LEU A 340 -7.91 13.72 -32.99
C LEU A 340 -7.40 15.15 -33.06
N THR A 341 -7.60 15.93 -31.99
CA THR A 341 -7.16 17.33 -31.91
C THR A 341 -6.86 17.75 -30.49
N VAL A 342 -6.08 18.84 -30.34
CA VAL A 342 -5.81 19.52 -29.07
C VAL A 342 -6.00 21.02 -29.25
N ASP A 343 -6.48 21.69 -28.21
CA ASP A 343 -6.71 23.12 -28.23
C ASP A 343 -6.54 23.76 -26.84
N VAL A 344 -6.51 25.09 -26.78
CA VAL A 344 -6.42 25.84 -25.52
C VAL A 344 -7.44 26.96 -25.53
N ILE A 345 -8.32 26.96 -24.52
CA ILE A 345 -9.32 28.00 -24.32
C ILE A 345 -9.04 28.78 -23.03
N TYR A 346 -9.63 29.96 -22.89
CA TYR A 346 -9.43 30.82 -21.72
C TYR A 346 -10.78 31.18 -21.10
N PRO A 347 -11.51 30.23 -20.49
CA PRO A 347 -12.82 30.52 -19.92
C PRO A 347 -12.73 31.35 -18.62
N HIS A 348 -11.59 31.32 -17.92
CA HIS A 348 -11.46 31.83 -16.55
C HIS A 348 -10.56 33.07 -16.45
N GLN A 349 -10.70 33.80 -15.34
CA GLN A 349 -9.83 34.93 -15.00
C GLN A 349 -8.37 34.47 -14.82
N PRO A 350 -7.36 35.33 -15.07
CA PRO A 350 -7.43 36.79 -15.31
C PRO A 350 -7.63 37.20 -16.78
N ASN A 351 -7.51 36.27 -17.74
CA ASN A 351 -7.57 36.57 -19.18
C ASN A 351 -8.83 35.95 -19.82
N ALA A 352 -9.97 36.08 -19.16
CA ALA A 352 -11.19 35.37 -19.52
C ALA A 352 -11.76 35.81 -20.89
N LYS A 353 -11.80 34.86 -21.83
CA LYS A 353 -12.46 34.94 -23.15
C LYS A 353 -13.64 33.95 -23.22
N VAL A 354 -14.64 34.16 -22.36
CA VAL A 354 -15.75 33.21 -22.15
C VAL A 354 -16.49 32.88 -23.45
N LYS A 355 -16.95 33.87 -24.22
CA LYS A 355 -17.74 33.64 -25.45
C LYS A 355 -16.96 32.88 -26.53
N GLU A 356 -15.68 33.20 -26.71
CA GLU A 356 -14.80 32.50 -27.65
C GLU A 356 -14.59 31.04 -27.21
N SER A 357 -14.39 30.83 -25.91
CA SER A 357 -14.25 29.51 -25.32
C SER A 357 -15.52 28.66 -25.47
N GLU A 358 -16.71 29.24 -25.27
CA GLU A 358 -18.00 28.57 -25.48
C GLU A 358 -18.14 28.13 -26.94
N GLN A 359 -17.92 29.04 -27.89
CA GLN A 359 -18.02 28.75 -29.33
C GLN A 359 -17.05 27.65 -29.74
N LYS A 360 -15.84 27.69 -29.20
CA LYS A 360 -14.82 26.68 -29.48
C LYS A 360 -15.18 25.31 -28.93
N LEU A 361 -15.69 25.24 -27.71
CA LEU A 361 -16.16 23.97 -27.12
C LEU A 361 -17.33 23.39 -27.93
N VAL A 362 -18.29 24.22 -28.33
CA VAL A 362 -19.42 23.83 -29.19
C VAL A 362 -18.93 23.33 -30.55
N GLN A 363 -17.96 24.02 -31.17
CA GLN A 363 -17.36 23.59 -32.43
C GLN A 363 -16.77 22.19 -32.31
N LEU A 364 -15.91 21.95 -31.31
CA LEU A 364 -15.26 20.65 -31.11
C LEU A 364 -16.28 19.54 -30.84
N CYS A 365 -17.30 19.81 -30.03
CA CYS A 365 -18.35 18.83 -29.74
C CYS A 365 -19.12 18.41 -31.00
N ASN A 366 -19.45 19.37 -31.86
CA ASN A 366 -20.20 19.11 -33.09
C ASN A 366 -19.35 18.47 -34.20
N GLU A 367 -18.11 18.95 -34.38
CA GLU A 367 -17.19 18.49 -35.43
C GLU A 367 -16.78 17.02 -35.22
N TYR A 368 -16.50 16.63 -33.98
CA TYR A 368 -16.05 15.28 -33.65
C TYR A 368 -17.13 14.38 -33.08
N HIS A 369 -18.37 14.86 -32.97
CA HIS A 369 -19.50 14.14 -32.36
C HIS A 369 -19.16 13.62 -30.95
N VAL A 370 -18.58 14.49 -30.11
CA VAL A 370 -18.17 14.16 -28.74
C VAL A 370 -19.37 13.61 -27.97
N ASN A 371 -19.18 12.48 -27.28
CA ASN A 371 -20.22 11.90 -26.44
C ASN A 371 -20.11 12.35 -24.99
N LEU A 372 -18.88 12.53 -24.50
CA LEU A 372 -18.56 12.79 -23.09
C LEU A 372 -17.44 13.82 -22.95
N ILE A 373 -17.55 14.68 -21.92
CA ILE A 373 -16.47 15.57 -21.49
C ILE A 373 -15.92 15.06 -20.15
N ALA A 374 -14.64 14.71 -20.13
CA ALA A 374 -13.90 14.33 -18.93
C ALA A 374 -13.17 15.55 -18.38
N ILE A 375 -13.59 16.07 -17.23
CA ILE A 375 -13.01 17.27 -16.60
C ILE A 375 -12.05 16.83 -15.49
N GLY A 376 -10.80 17.30 -15.52
CA GLY A 376 -9.84 17.06 -14.43
C GLY A 376 -10.31 17.72 -13.13
N ASN A 377 -10.09 17.06 -11.99
CA ASN A 377 -10.45 17.57 -10.66
C ASN A 377 -9.38 18.48 -10.03
N GLY A 378 -8.59 19.16 -10.85
CA GLY A 378 -7.51 20.05 -10.44
C GLY A 378 -7.89 21.46 -10.08
N THR A 379 -6.89 22.33 -10.22
CA THR A 379 -7.05 23.78 -10.06
C THR A 379 -8.02 24.31 -11.10
N ALA A 380 -9.00 25.12 -10.70
CA ALA A 380 -10.07 25.66 -11.56
C ALA A 380 -11.09 24.63 -12.07
N SER A 381 -11.12 23.43 -11.47
CA SER A 381 -12.04 22.36 -11.90
C SER A 381 -13.51 22.73 -11.75
N ARG A 382 -13.88 23.41 -10.66
CA ARG A 382 -15.26 23.85 -10.42
C ARG A 382 -15.71 24.94 -11.39
N GLU A 383 -14.88 25.94 -11.61
CA GLU A 383 -15.16 26.99 -12.61
C GLU A 383 -15.32 26.37 -14.00
N SER A 384 -14.51 25.35 -14.29
CA SER A 384 -14.58 24.59 -15.54
C SER A 384 -15.84 23.73 -15.63
N GLU A 385 -16.25 23.08 -14.54
CA GLU A 385 -17.50 22.33 -14.43
C GLU A 385 -18.70 23.25 -14.71
N ALA A 386 -18.76 24.39 -14.03
CA ALA A 386 -19.79 25.40 -14.23
C ALA A 386 -19.81 25.93 -15.68
N PHE A 387 -18.64 26.22 -16.25
CA PHE A 387 -18.51 26.65 -17.63
C PHE A 387 -19.02 25.58 -18.61
N VAL A 388 -18.63 24.31 -18.44
CA VAL A 388 -19.03 23.20 -19.30
C VAL A 388 -20.53 22.94 -19.18
N ALA A 389 -21.07 22.83 -17.96
CA ALA A 389 -22.50 22.60 -17.72
C ALA A 389 -23.36 23.71 -18.33
N ASN A 390 -23.00 24.97 -18.09
CA ASN A 390 -23.71 26.12 -18.67
C ASN A 390 -23.63 26.11 -20.20
N THR A 391 -22.49 25.76 -20.78
CA THR A 391 -22.33 25.68 -22.25
C THR A 391 -23.20 24.56 -22.83
N ILE A 392 -23.21 23.38 -22.22
CA ILE A 392 -24.06 22.25 -22.63
C ILE A 392 -25.53 22.67 -22.62
N LYS A 393 -25.98 23.31 -21.53
CA LYS A 393 -27.37 23.77 -21.37
C LYS A 393 -27.76 24.88 -22.35
N LYS A 394 -26.90 25.90 -22.48
CA LYS A 394 -27.12 27.07 -23.34
C LYS A 394 -27.22 26.72 -24.82
N PHE A 395 -26.41 25.77 -25.28
CA PHE A 395 -26.38 25.34 -26.69
C PHE A 395 -27.11 24.02 -26.94
N ASN A 396 -27.77 23.45 -25.92
CA ASN A 396 -28.48 22.18 -25.96
C ASN A 396 -27.64 21.04 -26.59
N LEU A 397 -26.38 20.93 -26.17
CA LEU A 397 -25.45 19.95 -26.71
C LEU A 397 -25.85 18.53 -26.24
N PRO A 398 -25.84 17.51 -27.13
CA PRO A 398 -26.15 16.13 -26.77
C PRO A 398 -24.96 15.43 -26.08
N VAL A 399 -24.35 16.10 -25.10
CA VAL A 399 -23.12 15.68 -24.43
C VAL A 399 -23.34 15.68 -22.93
N SER A 400 -22.75 14.73 -22.21
CA SER A 400 -22.69 14.72 -20.74
C SER A 400 -21.26 14.92 -20.28
N TYR A 401 -21.06 15.33 -19.03
CA TYR A 401 -19.72 15.47 -18.46
C TYR A 401 -19.56 14.62 -17.21
N THR A 402 -18.30 14.34 -16.86
CA THR A 402 -17.93 13.71 -15.59
C THR A 402 -16.60 14.27 -15.11
N ILE A 403 -16.43 14.29 -13.79
CA ILE A 403 -15.19 14.71 -13.15
C ILE A 403 -14.27 13.49 -13.00
N VAL A 404 -13.05 13.59 -13.52
CA VAL A 404 -12.03 12.53 -13.50
C VAL A 404 -10.87 12.97 -12.63
N SER A 405 -10.29 12.03 -11.87
CA SER A 405 -9.08 12.33 -11.12
C SER A 405 -7.95 12.72 -12.08
N GLU A 406 -7.30 13.86 -11.86
CA GLU A 406 -6.09 14.26 -12.58
C GLU A 406 -4.81 13.84 -11.85
N ALA A 407 -4.92 13.14 -10.72
CA ALA A 407 -3.77 12.76 -9.90
C ALA A 407 -2.73 11.99 -10.75
N GLY A 408 -1.49 12.48 -10.79
CA GLY A 408 -0.42 11.91 -11.60
C GLY A 408 -0.48 12.24 -13.11
N ALA A 409 -1.46 13.02 -13.60
CA ALA A 409 -1.53 13.42 -15.01
C ALA A 409 -0.35 14.33 -15.41
N SER A 410 0.02 15.24 -14.50
CA SER A 410 1.23 16.06 -14.62
C SER A 410 2.50 15.20 -14.68
N VAL A 411 2.60 14.19 -13.82
CA VAL A 411 3.72 13.22 -13.79
C VAL A 411 3.82 12.44 -15.10
N TYR A 412 2.69 11.96 -15.64
CA TYR A 412 2.65 11.36 -16.97
C TYR A 412 3.10 12.35 -18.04
N SER A 413 2.52 13.55 -18.09
CA SER A 413 2.73 14.53 -19.16
C SER A 413 4.19 14.96 -19.33
N ALA A 414 4.94 15.00 -18.22
CA ALA A 414 6.37 15.30 -18.17
C ALA A 414 7.28 14.05 -18.32
N SER A 415 6.70 12.85 -18.38
CA SER A 415 7.46 11.60 -18.50
C SER A 415 8.05 11.41 -19.89
N LYS A 416 9.13 10.61 -19.95
CA LYS A 416 9.73 10.17 -21.23
C LYS A 416 8.72 9.44 -22.11
N LEU A 417 7.87 8.61 -21.52
CA LEU A 417 6.83 7.87 -22.23
C LEU A 417 5.84 8.82 -22.94
N ALA A 418 5.38 9.88 -22.27
CA ALA A 418 4.47 10.83 -22.89
C ALA A 418 5.14 11.68 -23.97
N ILE A 419 6.45 11.97 -23.83
CA ILE A 419 7.25 12.62 -24.88
C ILE A 419 7.35 11.72 -26.11
N GLU A 420 7.56 10.41 -25.92
CA GLU A 420 7.60 9.42 -27.02
C GLU A 420 6.24 9.23 -27.68
N GLU A 421 5.14 9.20 -26.90
CA GLU A 421 3.77 9.09 -27.46
C GLU A 421 3.36 10.37 -28.23
N PHE A 422 3.79 11.55 -27.76
CA PHE A 422 3.38 12.85 -28.28
C PHE A 422 4.55 13.85 -28.36
N PRO A 423 5.50 13.65 -29.29
CA PRO A 423 6.70 14.46 -29.40
C PRO A 423 6.40 15.92 -29.76
N ASP A 424 5.37 16.15 -30.58
CA ASP A 424 5.00 17.48 -31.09
C ASP A 424 4.12 18.30 -30.14
N LEU A 425 3.74 17.74 -28.97
CA LEU A 425 2.88 18.41 -28.01
C LEU A 425 3.67 18.98 -26.83
N HIS A 426 3.23 20.14 -26.34
CA HIS A 426 3.70 20.68 -25.08
C HIS A 426 3.20 19.83 -23.89
N VAL A 427 3.90 19.93 -22.76
CA VAL A 427 3.64 19.12 -21.56
C VAL A 427 2.17 19.23 -21.14
N GLU A 428 1.64 20.44 -21.04
CA GLU A 428 0.28 20.72 -20.58
C GLU A 428 -0.80 20.17 -21.52
N GLN A 429 -0.51 20.03 -22.82
CA GLN A 429 -1.47 19.47 -23.79
C GLN A 429 -1.61 17.95 -23.66
N ARG A 430 -0.55 17.26 -23.20
CA ARG A 430 -0.58 15.80 -22.99
C ARG A 430 -1.46 15.42 -21.78
N SER A 431 -1.57 16.31 -20.80
CA SER A 431 -2.41 16.11 -19.62
C SER A 431 -3.89 15.93 -19.98
N ALA A 432 -4.44 16.80 -20.85
CA ALA A 432 -5.82 16.68 -21.33
C ALA A 432 -6.10 15.34 -22.05
N ILE A 433 -5.13 14.82 -22.81
CA ILE A 433 -5.24 13.49 -23.44
C ILE A 433 -5.32 12.40 -22.37
N SER A 434 -4.50 12.49 -21.33
CA SER A 434 -4.51 11.52 -20.22
C SER A 434 -5.84 11.54 -19.47
N ILE A 435 -6.41 12.72 -19.20
CA ILE A 435 -7.72 12.86 -18.55
C ILE A 435 -8.82 12.16 -19.37
N ALA A 436 -8.83 12.35 -20.69
CA ALA A 436 -9.78 11.67 -21.58
C ALA A 436 -9.59 10.14 -21.57
N ARG A 437 -8.35 9.67 -21.66
CA ARG A 437 -8.01 8.24 -21.69
C ARG A 437 -8.28 7.52 -20.38
N ARG A 438 -8.19 8.21 -19.24
CA ARG A 438 -8.57 7.65 -17.93
C ARG A 438 -10.04 7.26 -17.87
N LEU A 439 -10.93 8.06 -18.47
CA LEU A 439 -12.36 7.70 -18.52
C LEU A 439 -12.62 6.54 -19.50
N MET A 440 -11.87 6.51 -20.60
CA MET A 440 -11.97 5.42 -21.58
C MET A 440 -11.55 4.08 -20.99
N ASP A 441 -10.36 4.01 -20.39
CA ASP A 441 -9.83 2.81 -19.74
C ASP A 441 -8.87 3.20 -18.60
N PRO A 442 -9.37 3.28 -17.34
CA PRO A 442 -8.58 3.66 -16.18
C PRO A 442 -7.31 2.82 -16.02
N LEU A 443 -7.42 1.50 -16.20
CA LEU A 443 -6.30 0.57 -16.03
C LEU A 443 -5.18 0.89 -17.02
N SER A 444 -5.52 0.97 -18.32
CA SER A 444 -4.53 1.15 -19.39
C SER A 444 -3.79 2.48 -19.32
N GLU A 445 -4.44 3.52 -18.80
CA GLU A 445 -3.85 4.86 -18.70
C GLU A 445 -3.10 5.07 -17.37
N LEU A 446 -3.64 4.63 -16.22
CA LEU A 446 -3.02 4.87 -14.91
C LEU A 446 -1.71 4.13 -14.70
N ILE A 447 -1.55 2.93 -15.27
CA ILE A 447 -0.31 2.13 -15.18
C ILE A 447 0.89 2.77 -15.89
N LYS A 448 0.66 3.81 -16.71
CA LYS A 448 1.74 4.60 -17.33
C LYS A 448 2.42 5.53 -16.35
N ILE A 449 1.82 5.73 -15.17
CA ILE A 449 2.30 6.58 -14.09
C ILE A 449 2.94 5.71 -13.03
N ASP A 450 3.94 6.24 -12.32
CA ASP A 450 4.41 5.59 -11.10
C ASP A 450 3.26 5.54 -10.08
N PRO A 451 2.84 4.35 -9.62
CA PRO A 451 1.72 4.23 -8.68
C PRO A 451 1.88 5.08 -7.41
N GLN A 452 3.12 5.37 -6.98
CA GLN A 452 3.39 6.23 -5.82
C GLN A 452 2.99 7.70 -6.05
N SER A 453 2.84 8.09 -7.30
CA SER A 453 2.41 9.43 -7.72
C SER A 453 0.90 9.54 -7.93
N ILE A 454 0.16 8.43 -7.81
CA ILE A 454 -1.29 8.41 -7.87
C ILE A 454 -1.80 8.78 -6.47
N GLY A 455 -2.30 10.00 -6.29
CA GLY A 455 -2.67 10.57 -4.99
C GLY A 455 -3.90 9.95 -4.33
N VAL A 456 -3.86 8.65 -4.03
CA VAL A 456 -4.97 7.89 -3.42
C VAL A 456 -4.66 7.38 -2.00
N GLY A 457 -3.53 7.80 -1.42
CA GLY A 457 -3.15 7.45 -0.05
C GLY A 457 -2.87 8.67 0.82
N GLN A 458 -3.24 8.58 2.10
CA GLN A 458 -2.83 9.56 3.11
C GLN A 458 -1.34 9.38 3.44
N TYR A 459 -0.64 10.48 3.73
CA TYR A 459 0.76 10.46 4.17
C TYR A 459 1.71 9.69 3.24
N GLN A 460 1.40 9.60 1.94
CA GLN A 460 2.16 8.78 0.99
C GLN A 460 3.66 9.12 0.92
N HIS A 461 4.02 10.38 1.20
CA HIS A 461 5.40 10.87 1.23
C HIS A 461 6.14 10.60 2.54
N ASP A 462 5.42 10.15 3.57
CA ASP A 462 5.97 9.76 4.88
C ASP A 462 6.17 8.24 4.99
N LEU A 463 5.66 7.47 4.02
CA LEU A 463 5.82 6.01 3.98
C LEU A 463 7.20 5.57 3.46
N PRO A 464 7.71 4.39 3.88
CA PRO A 464 8.92 3.81 3.32
C PRO A 464 8.77 3.54 1.81
N THR A 465 9.51 4.27 0.99
CA THR A 465 9.33 4.30 -0.48
C THR A 465 9.51 2.93 -1.15
N ALA A 466 10.47 2.12 -0.70
CA ALA A 466 10.71 0.79 -1.26
C ALA A 466 9.55 -0.18 -0.98
N ARG A 467 9.06 -0.20 0.26
CA ARG A 467 7.95 -1.07 0.68
C ARG A 467 6.63 -0.65 0.03
N LEU A 468 6.36 0.66 -0.04
CA LEU A 468 5.21 1.18 -0.76
C LEU A 468 5.27 0.78 -2.24
N LYS A 469 6.43 0.96 -2.89
CA LYS A 469 6.59 0.60 -4.31
C LYS A 469 6.31 -0.88 -4.58
N GLU A 470 6.96 -1.77 -3.82
CA GLU A 470 6.73 -3.22 -3.90
C GLU A 470 5.24 -3.55 -3.80
N ARG A 471 4.55 -2.92 -2.86
CA ARG A 471 3.14 -3.18 -2.61
C ARG A 471 2.24 -2.66 -3.73
N LEU A 472 2.49 -1.47 -4.27
CA LEU A 472 1.68 -0.93 -5.35
C LEU A 472 1.96 -1.64 -6.69
N ASP A 473 3.20 -2.06 -6.95
CA ASP A 473 3.55 -2.86 -8.14
C ASP A 473 2.78 -4.19 -8.14
N PHE A 474 2.66 -4.85 -6.98
CA PHE A 474 1.83 -6.05 -6.83
C PHE A 474 0.34 -5.78 -7.14
N VAL A 475 -0.21 -4.65 -6.68
CA VAL A 475 -1.61 -4.30 -6.98
C VAL A 475 -1.82 -4.08 -8.47
N VAL A 476 -0.87 -3.44 -9.15
CA VAL A 476 -0.90 -3.28 -10.61
C VAL A 476 -0.87 -4.64 -11.31
N GLU A 477 0.06 -5.52 -10.93
CA GLU A 477 0.14 -6.88 -11.49
C GLU A 477 -1.18 -7.64 -11.27
N LYS A 478 -1.73 -7.62 -10.05
CA LYS A 478 -3.00 -8.24 -9.71
C LYS A 478 -4.14 -7.70 -10.59
N ALA A 479 -4.28 -6.37 -10.72
CA ALA A 479 -5.34 -5.75 -11.50
C ALA A 479 -5.24 -6.12 -13.00
N VAL A 480 -4.03 -6.02 -13.59
CA VAL A 480 -3.79 -6.34 -15.00
C VAL A 480 -4.11 -7.79 -15.31
N ASN A 481 -3.63 -8.73 -14.50
CA ASN A 481 -3.87 -10.15 -14.72
C ASN A 481 -5.33 -10.54 -14.42
N ARG A 482 -5.98 -9.83 -13.49
CA ARG A 482 -7.39 -10.04 -13.19
C ARG A 482 -8.28 -9.71 -14.40
N VAL A 483 -8.05 -8.56 -15.02
CA VAL A 483 -8.79 -8.11 -16.22
C VAL A 483 -8.39 -8.91 -17.46
N GLY A 484 -7.10 -9.21 -17.62
CA GLY A 484 -6.56 -9.79 -18.85
C GLY A 484 -6.30 -8.71 -19.91
N VAL A 485 -5.50 -9.05 -20.92
CA VAL A 485 -4.94 -8.07 -21.85
C VAL A 485 -5.12 -8.55 -23.28
N ASN A 486 -5.70 -7.70 -24.15
CA ASN A 486 -5.71 -7.96 -25.59
C ASN A 486 -4.32 -7.70 -26.17
N ILE A 487 -3.64 -8.76 -26.62
CA ILE A 487 -2.24 -8.69 -27.05
C ILE A 487 -2.03 -7.78 -28.28
N ASN A 488 -3.06 -7.60 -29.10
CA ASN A 488 -2.97 -6.84 -30.35
C ASN A 488 -3.18 -5.34 -30.15
N THR A 489 -3.78 -4.91 -29.03
CA THR A 489 -4.05 -3.48 -28.75
C THR A 489 -3.25 -2.95 -27.57
N ALA A 490 -2.80 -3.82 -26.66
CA ALA A 490 -2.10 -3.44 -25.44
C ALA A 490 -0.80 -2.67 -25.70
N SER A 491 -0.50 -1.71 -24.81
CA SER A 491 0.78 -1.00 -24.78
C SER A 491 1.88 -1.83 -24.12
N VAL A 492 3.14 -1.44 -24.32
CA VAL A 492 4.28 -2.02 -23.57
C VAL A 492 4.07 -1.89 -22.06
N SER A 493 3.55 -0.75 -21.59
CA SER A 493 3.26 -0.48 -20.19
C SER A 493 2.22 -1.42 -19.59
N LEU A 494 1.26 -1.90 -20.39
CA LEU A 494 0.28 -2.90 -19.96
C LEU A 494 0.87 -4.30 -19.99
N LEU A 495 1.53 -4.68 -21.09
CA LEU A 495 2.09 -6.01 -21.29
C LEU A 495 3.17 -6.37 -20.26
N LYS A 496 4.01 -5.41 -19.82
CA LYS A 496 5.07 -5.69 -18.84
C LYS A 496 4.54 -6.16 -17.47
N ASN A 497 3.27 -5.89 -17.17
CA ASN A 497 2.61 -6.24 -15.91
C ASN A 497 1.80 -7.55 -16.02
N VAL A 498 1.82 -8.21 -17.18
CA VAL A 498 1.24 -9.55 -17.35
C VAL A 498 2.18 -10.58 -16.73
N ALA A 499 1.60 -11.52 -15.98
CA ALA A 499 2.32 -12.62 -15.35
C ALA A 499 3.28 -13.30 -16.34
N GLY A 500 4.56 -13.41 -15.94
CA GLY A 500 5.60 -14.04 -16.75
C GLY A 500 6.21 -13.16 -17.85
N LEU A 501 5.70 -11.93 -18.05
CA LEU A 501 6.30 -10.95 -18.93
C LEU A 501 7.13 -9.92 -18.14
N ASN A 502 8.02 -9.26 -18.87
CA ASN A 502 8.81 -8.12 -18.41
C ASN A 502 8.89 -7.08 -19.53
N ASN A 503 9.55 -5.94 -19.26
CA ASN A 503 9.71 -4.87 -20.23
C ASN A 503 10.29 -5.35 -21.58
N ALA A 504 11.31 -6.22 -21.55
CA ALA A 504 11.96 -6.69 -22.77
C ALA A 504 11.04 -7.58 -23.63
N SER A 505 10.29 -8.49 -23.01
CA SER A 505 9.29 -9.31 -23.72
C SER A 505 8.10 -8.49 -24.21
N ALA A 506 7.65 -7.50 -23.43
CA ALA A 506 6.55 -6.60 -23.81
C ALA A 506 6.90 -5.78 -25.05
N THR A 507 8.10 -5.20 -25.11
CA THR A 507 8.61 -4.52 -26.30
C THR A 507 8.68 -5.48 -27.49
N SER A 508 9.19 -6.71 -27.29
CA SER A 508 9.27 -7.69 -28.37
C SER A 508 7.90 -8.11 -28.92
N ILE A 509 6.84 -8.19 -28.10
CA ILE A 509 5.48 -8.42 -28.58
C ILE A 509 5.00 -7.28 -29.48
N VAL A 510 5.22 -6.03 -29.06
CA VAL A 510 4.80 -4.85 -29.83
C VAL A 510 5.56 -4.77 -31.15
N SER A 511 6.89 -4.92 -31.13
CA SER A 511 7.68 -4.95 -32.37
C SER A 511 7.27 -6.10 -33.29
N TYR A 512 6.98 -7.29 -32.74
CA TYR A 512 6.54 -8.43 -33.54
C TYR A 512 5.24 -8.14 -34.29
N ARG A 513 4.24 -7.51 -33.66
CA ARG A 513 2.97 -7.19 -34.32
C ARG A 513 3.08 -6.03 -35.33
N GLU A 514 4.04 -5.13 -35.13
CA GLU A 514 4.34 -4.05 -36.09
C GLU A 514 5.01 -4.62 -37.36
N GLU A 515 5.91 -5.58 -37.20
CA GLU A 515 6.65 -6.21 -38.32
C GLU A 515 5.85 -7.30 -39.04
N ASN A 516 5.08 -8.12 -38.30
CA ASN A 516 4.44 -9.34 -38.82
C ASN A 516 2.91 -9.22 -38.93
N GLY A 517 2.33 -8.10 -38.50
CA GLY A 517 0.88 -7.91 -38.42
C GLY A 517 0.25 -8.49 -37.14
N LYS A 518 -1.09 -8.55 -37.11
CA LYS A 518 -1.84 -9.01 -35.92
C LYS A 518 -1.44 -10.45 -35.54
N ILE A 519 -1.33 -10.70 -34.24
CA ILE A 519 -1.15 -12.04 -33.67
C ILE A 519 -2.50 -12.75 -33.70
N GLU A 520 -2.58 -13.86 -34.42
CA GLU A 520 -3.82 -14.59 -34.71
C GLU A 520 -4.04 -15.82 -33.81
N SER A 521 -3.01 -16.26 -33.07
CA SER A 521 -3.13 -17.38 -32.13
C SER A 521 -2.08 -17.34 -31.04
N ARG A 522 -2.39 -17.90 -29.86
CA ARG A 522 -1.42 -18.00 -28.75
C ARG A 522 -0.18 -18.81 -29.12
N THR A 523 -0.28 -19.75 -30.07
CA THR A 523 0.89 -20.51 -30.52
C THR A 523 1.94 -19.65 -31.23
N GLN A 524 1.55 -18.53 -31.86
CA GLN A 524 2.49 -17.58 -32.45
C GLN A 524 3.34 -16.86 -31.39
N ILE A 525 2.82 -16.68 -30.17
CA ILE A 525 3.54 -16.01 -29.07
C ILE A 525 4.85 -16.75 -28.75
N LYS A 526 4.90 -18.08 -28.90
CA LYS A 526 6.12 -18.89 -28.71
C LYS A 526 7.24 -18.56 -29.69
N LYS A 527 6.94 -17.89 -30.81
CA LYS A 527 7.92 -17.50 -31.83
C LYS A 527 8.49 -16.10 -31.57
N ILE A 528 7.92 -15.36 -30.63
CA ILE A 528 8.33 -13.99 -30.32
C ILE A 528 9.64 -14.05 -29.52
N PRO A 529 10.67 -13.27 -29.92
CA PRO A 529 11.91 -13.21 -29.17
C PRO A 529 11.68 -12.89 -27.69
N LYS A 530 12.55 -13.45 -26.82
CA LYS A 530 12.54 -13.23 -25.37
C LYS A 530 11.31 -13.80 -24.63
N ILE A 531 10.46 -14.58 -25.30
CA ILE A 531 9.39 -15.34 -24.66
C ILE A 531 9.75 -16.83 -24.67
N GLY A 532 10.34 -17.29 -23.56
CA GLY A 532 10.66 -18.71 -23.36
C GLY A 532 9.42 -19.55 -23.00
N PRO A 533 9.56 -20.89 -22.95
CA PRO A 533 8.45 -21.79 -22.60
C PRO A 533 7.78 -21.47 -21.27
N LYS A 534 8.56 -21.13 -20.24
CA LYS A 534 8.04 -20.75 -18.91
C LYS A 534 7.29 -19.42 -18.96
N ALA A 535 7.85 -18.40 -19.60
CA ALA A 535 7.19 -17.11 -19.78
C ALA A 535 5.85 -17.27 -20.52
N PHE A 536 5.82 -18.10 -21.58
CA PHE A 536 4.59 -18.44 -22.28
C PHE A 536 3.56 -19.13 -21.39
N GLU A 537 3.97 -20.15 -20.62
CA GLU A 537 3.09 -20.83 -19.66
C GLU A 537 2.47 -19.82 -18.69
N GLN A 538 3.29 -18.93 -18.11
CA GLN A 538 2.81 -17.97 -17.13
C GLN A 538 1.86 -16.92 -17.74
N ALA A 539 2.12 -16.48 -18.98
CA ALA A 539 1.41 -15.36 -19.60
C ALA A 539 0.18 -15.76 -20.43
N ALA A 540 0.18 -16.96 -21.04
CA ALA A 540 -0.73 -17.26 -22.14
C ALA A 540 -2.21 -17.10 -21.79
N GLY A 541 -2.64 -17.56 -20.61
CA GLY A 541 -4.04 -17.45 -20.18
C GLY A 541 -4.49 -16.01 -19.86
N PHE A 542 -3.55 -15.08 -19.68
CA PHE A 542 -3.85 -13.66 -19.44
C PHE A 542 -3.87 -12.82 -20.73
N LEU A 543 -3.31 -13.35 -21.82
CA LEU A 543 -3.26 -12.72 -23.13
C LEU A 543 -4.45 -13.19 -23.98
N ARG A 544 -5.33 -12.27 -24.35
CA ARG A 544 -6.52 -12.52 -25.17
C ARG A 544 -6.27 -12.15 -26.62
N ILE A 545 -6.85 -12.94 -27.53
CA ILE A 545 -6.89 -12.69 -28.97
C ILE A 545 -8.35 -12.75 -29.40
N GLU A 546 -8.98 -11.59 -29.55
CA GLU A 546 -10.43 -11.50 -29.78
C GLU A 546 -10.84 -12.05 -31.15
N ASP A 547 -10.12 -11.64 -32.20
CA ASP A 547 -10.35 -12.03 -33.60
C ASP A 547 -9.40 -13.16 -34.06
N GLY A 548 -9.01 -14.05 -33.15
CA GLY A 548 -8.05 -15.13 -33.41
C GLY A 548 -8.62 -16.30 -34.20
N LYS A 549 -7.73 -17.15 -34.74
CA LYS A 549 -8.10 -18.40 -35.43
C LYS A 549 -8.66 -19.48 -34.49
N GLU A 550 -8.22 -19.48 -33.23
CA GLU A 550 -8.69 -20.39 -32.19
C GLU A 550 -9.69 -19.66 -31.29
N PRO A 551 -11.00 -19.99 -31.31
CA PRO A 551 -12.00 -19.26 -30.55
C PRO A 551 -11.88 -19.36 -29.02
N LEU A 552 -11.01 -20.24 -28.50
CA LEU A 552 -10.69 -20.28 -27.07
C LEU A 552 -9.67 -19.20 -26.67
N ASP A 553 -8.92 -18.63 -27.61
CA ASP A 553 -7.91 -17.58 -27.34
C ASP A 553 -8.53 -16.25 -26.88
N ARG A 554 -9.83 -16.03 -27.13
CA ARG A 554 -10.58 -14.89 -26.58
C ARG A 554 -10.97 -15.07 -25.10
N THR A 555 -10.80 -16.27 -24.54
CA THR A 555 -11.20 -16.60 -23.17
C THR A 555 -10.02 -16.57 -22.18
N SER A 556 -10.32 -16.65 -20.88
CA SER A 556 -9.31 -16.87 -19.84
C SER A 556 -8.89 -18.34 -19.69
N ILE A 557 -9.37 -19.24 -20.53
CA ILE A 557 -9.01 -20.67 -20.47
C ILE A 557 -7.53 -20.79 -20.87
N HIS A 558 -6.73 -21.45 -20.04
CA HIS A 558 -5.31 -21.65 -20.35
C HIS A 558 -5.14 -22.66 -21.50
N PRO A 559 -4.14 -22.48 -22.41
CA PRO A 559 -3.89 -23.44 -23.50
C PRO A 559 -3.68 -24.89 -23.06
N GLU A 560 -3.22 -25.13 -21.83
CA GLU A 560 -3.08 -26.48 -21.27
C GLU A 560 -4.43 -27.21 -21.14
N SER A 561 -5.53 -26.47 -20.99
CA SER A 561 -6.87 -27.01 -20.79
C SER A 561 -7.69 -27.07 -22.09
N TYR A 562 -7.13 -26.71 -23.25
CA TYR A 562 -7.88 -26.66 -24.52
C TYR A 562 -8.43 -28.03 -24.93
N LYS A 563 -7.63 -29.09 -24.76
CA LYS A 563 -8.07 -30.45 -25.09
C LYS A 563 -9.27 -30.85 -24.23
N ALA A 564 -9.19 -30.65 -22.92
CA ALA A 564 -10.28 -30.94 -21.98
C ALA A 564 -11.52 -30.08 -22.26
N THR A 565 -11.34 -28.79 -22.57
CA THR A 565 -12.42 -27.87 -22.94
C THR A 565 -13.17 -28.32 -24.19
N LYS A 566 -12.44 -28.78 -25.21
CA LYS A 566 -13.07 -29.29 -26.46
C LYS A 566 -13.83 -30.59 -26.24
N VAL A 567 -13.42 -31.42 -25.28
CA VAL A 567 -14.19 -32.61 -24.85
C VAL A 567 -15.45 -32.16 -24.10
N LEU A 568 -15.30 -31.25 -23.13
CA LEU A 568 -16.40 -30.69 -22.35
C LEU A 568 -17.49 -30.07 -23.23
N LEU A 569 -17.12 -29.27 -24.24
CA LEU A 569 -18.09 -28.68 -25.17
C LEU A 569 -18.90 -29.77 -25.89
N LYS A 570 -18.26 -30.85 -26.34
CA LYS A 570 -18.94 -31.97 -27.01
C LYS A 570 -19.92 -32.69 -26.09
N GLU A 571 -19.52 -32.98 -24.85
CA GLU A 571 -20.41 -33.60 -23.85
C GLU A 571 -21.64 -32.73 -23.55
N LEU A 572 -21.48 -31.41 -23.60
CA LEU A 572 -22.56 -30.45 -23.44
C LEU A 572 -23.39 -30.21 -24.71
N GLY A 573 -23.06 -30.85 -25.85
CA GLY A 573 -23.73 -30.59 -27.13
C GLY A 573 -23.50 -29.16 -27.67
N LEU A 574 -22.37 -28.56 -27.27
CA LEU A 574 -21.91 -27.24 -27.68
C LEU A 574 -20.68 -27.35 -28.59
N ASP A 575 -20.42 -26.28 -29.34
CA ASP A 575 -19.16 -26.10 -30.05
C ASP A 575 -18.49 -24.75 -29.71
N THR A 576 -17.37 -24.45 -30.35
CA THR A 576 -16.62 -23.21 -30.10
C THR A 576 -17.31 -21.94 -30.64
N LEU A 577 -18.32 -22.08 -31.50
CA LEU A 577 -19.15 -20.97 -31.99
C LEU A 577 -20.23 -20.61 -30.98
N ASP A 578 -20.66 -21.57 -30.15
CA ASP A 578 -21.66 -21.37 -29.10
C ASP A 578 -21.15 -20.55 -27.89
N LEU A 579 -19.85 -20.24 -27.80
CA LEU A 579 -19.28 -19.49 -26.65
C LEU A 579 -19.98 -18.12 -26.46
N GLY A 580 -20.42 -17.83 -25.24
CA GLY A 580 -21.12 -16.60 -24.88
C GLY A 580 -22.59 -16.53 -25.29
N THR A 581 -23.10 -17.52 -26.04
CA THR A 581 -24.50 -17.54 -26.49
C THR A 581 -25.46 -17.89 -25.36
N GLN A 582 -26.75 -17.56 -25.53
CA GLN A 582 -27.79 -17.94 -24.56
C GLN A 582 -27.90 -19.46 -24.44
N LYS A 583 -27.79 -20.20 -25.55
CA LYS A 583 -27.74 -21.67 -25.58
C LYS A 583 -26.67 -22.22 -24.62
N ALA A 584 -25.45 -21.69 -24.70
CA ALA A 584 -24.37 -22.13 -23.82
C ALA A 584 -24.68 -21.83 -22.34
N LYS A 585 -25.24 -20.66 -22.02
CA LYS A 585 -25.63 -20.30 -20.65
C LYS A 585 -26.70 -21.23 -20.09
N ASP A 586 -27.72 -21.54 -20.88
CA ASP A 586 -28.83 -22.41 -20.47
C ASP A 586 -28.35 -23.84 -20.23
N VAL A 587 -27.54 -24.39 -21.14
CA VAL A 587 -26.96 -25.74 -20.99
C VAL A 587 -26.06 -25.83 -19.76
N ILE A 588 -25.17 -24.86 -19.57
CA ILE A 588 -24.24 -24.85 -18.43
C ILE A 588 -24.98 -24.70 -17.10
N SER A 589 -26.04 -23.89 -17.04
CA SER A 589 -26.83 -23.72 -15.81
C SER A 589 -27.50 -25.00 -15.31
N ASN A 590 -27.75 -25.96 -16.21
CA ASN A 590 -28.45 -27.21 -15.92
C ASN A 590 -27.52 -28.45 -15.95
N CYS A 591 -26.21 -28.26 -16.08
CA CYS A 591 -25.28 -29.37 -16.27
C CYS A 591 -24.93 -30.11 -14.96
N ASP A 592 -24.71 -31.42 -15.05
CA ASP A 592 -24.21 -32.21 -13.92
C ASP A 592 -22.68 -32.10 -13.83
N THR A 593 -22.23 -31.16 -13.02
CA THR A 593 -20.80 -30.92 -12.78
C THR A 593 -20.03 -32.15 -12.31
N LYS A 594 -20.65 -33.09 -11.56
CA LYS A 594 -19.94 -34.29 -11.08
C LYS A 594 -19.65 -35.25 -12.22
N GLN A 595 -20.61 -35.45 -13.11
CA GLN A 595 -20.44 -36.30 -14.28
C GLN A 595 -19.37 -35.71 -15.21
N LEU A 596 -19.44 -34.40 -15.47
CA LEU A 596 -18.44 -33.71 -16.31
C LEU A 596 -17.01 -33.80 -15.76
N MET A 597 -16.82 -33.76 -14.44
CA MET A 597 -15.50 -33.97 -13.83
C MET A 597 -14.95 -35.37 -14.15
N GLN A 598 -15.79 -36.39 -14.10
CA GLN A 598 -15.39 -37.77 -14.41
C GLN A 598 -15.02 -37.93 -15.89
N ASP A 599 -15.83 -37.36 -16.78
CA ASP A 599 -15.67 -37.53 -18.23
C ASP A 599 -14.47 -36.74 -18.78
N THR A 600 -14.15 -35.60 -18.17
CA THR A 600 -13.07 -34.71 -18.63
C THR A 600 -11.75 -34.86 -17.86
N GLY A 601 -11.80 -35.44 -16.66
CA GLY A 601 -10.67 -35.50 -15.73
C GLY A 601 -10.31 -34.15 -15.08
N LEU A 602 -11.17 -33.14 -15.21
CA LEU A 602 -10.97 -31.82 -14.60
C LEU A 602 -11.34 -31.84 -13.11
N ASP A 603 -10.58 -31.09 -12.30
CA ASP A 603 -10.98 -30.81 -10.93
C ASP A 603 -12.12 -29.77 -10.88
N SER A 604 -12.76 -29.63 -9.72
CA SER A 604 -13.93 -28.77 -9.54
C SER A 604 -13.64 -27.29 -9.78
N TYR A 605 -12.42 -26.81 -9.47
CA TYR A 605 -12.06 -25.41 -9.67
C TYR A 605 -11.84 -25.11 -11.15
N THR A 606 -11.02 -25.93 -11.82
CA THR A 606 -10.73 -25.75 -13.25
C THR A 606 -11.99 -25.91 -14.10
N LEU A 607 -12.83 -26.90 -13.79
CA LEU A 607 -14.12 -27.07 -14.47
C LEU A 607 -14.99 -25.81 -14.34
N LYS A 608 -15.14 -25.28 -13.12
CA LYS A 608 -15.92 -24.07 -12.88
C LYS A 608 -15.39 -22.87 -13.67
N ASP A 609 -14.07 -22.64 -13.65
CA ASP A 609 -13.46 -21.53 -14.38
C ASP A 609 -13.65 -21.66 -15.90
N ILE A 610 -13.59 -22.88 -16.44
CA ILE A 610 -13.86 -23.15 -17.87
C ILE A 610 -15.33 -22.89 -18.20
N LEU A 611 -16.28 -23.37 -17.39
CA LEU A 611 -17.70 -23.15 -17.60
C LEU A 611 -18.05 -21.65 -17.56
N ASP A 612 -17.53 -20.91 -16.58
CA ASP A 612 -17.69 -19.45 -16.48
C ASP A 612 -17.12 -18.74 -17.72
N ALA A 613 -15.95 -19.17 -18.21
CA ALA A 613 -15.32 -18.62 -19.40
C ALA A 613 -16.08 -18.95 -20.69
N ILE A 614 -16.76 -20.10 -20.77
CA ILE A 614 -17.65 -20.43 -21.90
C ILE A 614 -18.88 -19.51 -21.90
N CYS A 615 -19.48 -19.25 -20.72
CA CYS A 615 -20.64 -18.36 -20.60
C CYS A 615 -20.29 -16.90 -20.91
N MET A 616 -19.07 -16.46 -20.61
CA MET A 616 -18.62 -15.07 -20.78
C MET A 616 -17.18 -15.03 -21.33
N PRO A 617 -16.96 -15.31 -22.63
CA PRO A 617 -15.63 -15.44 -23.21
C PRO A 617 -14.78 -14.17 -23.08
N LEU A 618 -15.37 -13.00 -23.28
CA LEU A 618 -14.69 -11.69 -23.16
C LEU A 618 -14.96 -10.98 -21.84
N ARG A 619 -15.27 -11.74 -20.77
CA ARG A 619 -15.61 -11.17 -19.45
C ARG A 619 -14.58 -10.13 -19.03
N ASP A 620 -15.02 -8.91 -18.78
CA ASP A 620 -14.23 -7.92 -18.08
C ASP A 620 -14.58 -8.01 -16.59
N TYR A 621 -13.56 -8.10 -15.73
CA TYR A 621 -13.81 -8.18 -14.28
C TYR A 621 -14.43 -6.89 -13.74
N ARG A 622 -14.33 -5.79 -14.49
CA ARG A 622 -14.76 -4.46 -14.10
C ARG A 622 -16.24 -4.19 -14.35
N ASP A 623 -16.90 -5.01 -15.19
CA ASP A 623 -18.33 -4.87 -15.53
C ASP A 623 -19.28 -5.05 -14.32
N LYS A 624 -18.77 -5.50 -13.17
CA LYS A 624 -19.53 -5.66 -11.93
C LYS A 624 -19.58 -4.38 -11.08
N TYR A 625 -18.83 -3.34 -11.44
CA TYR A 625 -18.77 -2.07 -10.72
C TYR A 625 -19.63 -1.02 -11.43
N ASP A 626 -20.10 -0.03 -10.67
CA ASP A 626 -20.92 1.05 -11.22
C ASP A 626 -20.11 1.95 -12.16
N ALA A 627 -20.73 2.33 -13.28
CA ALA A 627 -20.15 3.30 -14.20
C ALA A 627 -20.11 4.70 -13.55
N PRO A 628 -19.14 5.56 -13.93
CA PRO A 628 -19.06 6.92 -13.39
C PRO A 628 -20.36 7.72 -13.55
N LEU A 629 -20.71 8.50 -12.53
CA LEU A 629 -21.91 9.35 -12.55
C LEU A 629 -21.78 10.45 -13.61
N LEU A 630 -22.67 10.43 -14.60
CA LEU A 630 -22.71 11.45 -15.65
C LEU A 630 -23.62 12.61 -15.22
N ARG A 631 -23.09 13.84 -15.29
CA ARG A 631 -23.78 15.06 -14.85
C ARG A 631 -24.15 15.98 -16.01
N LYS A 632 -25.08 16.91 -15.72
CA LYS A 632 -25.56 17.97 -16.62
C LYS A 632 -25.69 19.36 -15.98
N ASP A 633 -25.79 19.46 -14.65
CA ASP A 633 -25.90 20.71 -13.89
C ASP A 633 -24.86 20.76 -12.75
N VAL A 634 -24.65 21.92 -12.11
CA VAL A 634 -23.69 22.14 -11.01
C VAL A 634 -24.43 22.43 -9.70
N LEU A 635 -23.88 22.00 -8.57
CA LEU A 635 -24.38 22.24 -7.21
C LEU A 635 -23.50 23.29 -6.49
N GLU A 636 -24.13 24.29 -5.84
CA GLU A 636 -23.42 25.25 -4.97
C GLU A 636 -23.57 24.90 -3.48
N ILE A 637 -22.58 25.29 -2.64
CA ILE A 637 -22.64 24.99 -1.20
C ILE A 637 -23.76 25.77 -0.51
N GLU A 638 -24.09 26.95 -1.04
CA GLU A 638 -25.20 27.78 -0.62
C GLU A 638 -26.55 27.12 -0.89
N ASP A 639 -26.62 26.18 -1.84
CA ASP A 639 -27.83 25.41 -2.15
C ASP A 639 -28.03 24.24 -1.19
N LEU A 640 -27.02 23.91 -0.36
CA LEU A 640 -27.06 22.76 0.54
C LEU A 640 -27.70 23.09 1.88
N HIS A 641 -28.66 22.26 2.25
CA HIS A 641 -29.32 22.26 3.54
C HIS A 641 -29.01 20.97 4.29
N ILE A 642 -28.98 21.06 5.62
CA ILE A 642 -28.86 19.86 6.46
C ILE A 642 -30.02 18.92 6.15
N ASN A 643 -29.71 17.63 6.01
CA ASN A 643 -30.58 16.53 5.58
C ASN A 643 -30.90 16.46 4.08
N ASP A 644 -30.30 17.29 3.23
CA ASP A 644 -30.42 17.10 1.78
C ASP A 644 -29.86 15.75 1.36
N LYS A 645 -30.62 15.04 0.51
CA LYS A 645 -30.25 13.74 -0.05
C LYS A 645 -29.55 13.96 -1.38
N LEU A 646 -28.32 13.47 -1.49
CA LEU A 646 -27.46 13.61 -2.68
C LEU A 646 -26.91 12.24 -3.09
N GLU A 647 -26.47 12.15 -4.34
CA GLU A 647 -25.63 11.06 -4.82
C GLU A 647 -24.23 11.61 -5.07
N GLY A 648 -23.22 10.87 -4.63
CA GLY A 648 -21.83 11.26 -4.79
C GLY A 648 -20.93 10.07 -5.05
N THR A 649 -19.74 10.35 -5.56
CA THR A 649 -18.73 9.33 -5.88
C THR A 649 -17.66 9.32 -4.81
N VAL A 650 -17.33 8.16 -4.26
CA VAL A 650 -16.26 8.01 -3.27
C VAL A 650 -14.91 8.29 -3.94
N ARG A 651 -14.23 9.35 -3.51
CA ARG A 651 -12.92 9.78 -4.03
C ARG A 651 -11.76 9.09 -3.32
N ASN A 652 -11.89 8.92 -2.01
CA ASN A 652 -10.83 8.35 -1.18
C ASN A 652 -11.42 7.66 0.05
N VAL A 653 -10.82 6.54 0.47
CA VAL A 653 -11.20 5.81 1.69
C VAL A 653 -10.01 5.82 2.63
N VAL A 654 -10.26 6.12 3.90
CA VAL A 654 -9.23 6.33 4.94
C VAL A 654 -9.67 5.64 6.23
N ASP A 655 -8.78 5.42 7.19
CA ASP A 655 -9.09 4.65 8.42
C ASP A 655 -10.35 5.14 9.17
N PHE A 656 -10.58 6.45 9.15
CA PHE A 656 -11.65 7.11 9.93
C PHE A 656 -12.89 7.48 9.11
N GLY A 657 -12.92 7.22 7.79
CA GLY A 657 -14.06 7.58 6.96
C GLY A 657 -13.81 7.46 5.46
N ALA A 658 -14.66 8.12 4.67
CA ALA A 658 -14.52 8.23 3.23
C ALA A 658 -14.85 9.65 2.77
N PHE A 659 -14.11 10.12 1.78
CA PHE A 659 -14.32 11.40 1.11
C PHE A 659 -15.17 11.16 -0.13
N VAL A 660 -16.28 11.88 -0.23
CA VAL A 660 -17.30 11.70 -1.27
C VAL A 660 -17.48 13.02 -2.01
N ASP A 661 -17.29 12.98 -3.33
CA ASP A 661 -17.58 14.07 -4.24
C ASP A 661 -19.08 14.12 -4.53
N ILE A 662 -19.74 15.15 -4.00
CA ILE A 662 -21.15 15.48 -4.23
C ILE A 662 -21.34 16.68 -5.17
N GLY A 663 -20.28 17.13 -5.85
CA GLY A 663 -20.27 18.30 -6.74
C GLY A 663 -19.96 19.62 -6.05
N LEU A 664 -19.26 19.58 -4.91
CA LEU A 664 -18.71 20.75 -4.24
C LEU A 664 -17.21 20.91 -4.54
N HIS A 665 -16.64 22.07 -4.18
CA HIS A 665 -15.20 22.32 -4.28
C HIS A 665 -14.37 21.36 -3.41
N GLU A 666 -14.84 21.07 -2.20
CA GLU A 666 -14.18 20.15 -1.27
C GLU A 666 -15.04 18.89 -1.10
N ASP A 667 -14.39 17.73 -1.05
CA ASP A 667 -15.07 16.46 -0.81
C ASP A 667 -15.76 16.46 0.56
N GLY A 668 -16.98 15.94 0.60
CA GLY A 668 -17.69 15.73 1.86
C GLY A 668 -17.14 14.52 2.61
N LEU A 669 -16.95 14.64 3.93
CA LEU A 669 -16.44 13.55 4.76
C LEU A 669 -17.60 12.76 5.38
N VAL A 670 -17.70 11.47 5.04
CA VAL A 670 -18.50 10.49 5.81
C VAL A 670 -17.59 9.85 6.86
N HIS A 671 -17.80 10.15 8.13
CA HIS A 671 -17.07 9.49 9.22
C HIS A 671 -17.49 8.02 9.36
N VAL A 672 -16.60 7.12 9.80
CA VAL A 672 -16.87 5.67 9.94
C VAL A 672 -18.13 5.35 10.77
N SER A 673 -18.40 6.15 11.81
CA SER A 673 -19.59 6.00 12.65
C SER A 673 -20.90 6.46 12.00
N LYS A 674 -20.81 7.11 10.84
CA LYS A 674 -21.93 7.65 10.06
C LYS A 674 -22.15 6.91 8.74
N MET A 675 -21.40 5.82 8.51
CA MET A 675 -21.50 4.95 7.33
C MET A 675 -22.59 3.89 7.46
N SER A 676 -22.83 3.38 8.68
CA SER A 676 -23.81 2.32 8.93
C SER A 676 -24.38 2.40 10.33
N THR A 677 -25.58 1.86 10.51
CA THR A 677 -26.18 1.63 11.85
C THR A 677 -25.54 0.44 12.57
N LYS A 678 -24.83 -0.43 11.84
CA LYS A 678 -24.05 -1.54 12.40
C LYS A 678 -22.61 -1.11 12.64
N ARG A 679 -21.92 -1.82 13.54
CA ARG A 679 -20.49 -1.58 13.81
C ARG A 679 -19.66 -1.90 12.56
N VAL A 680 -19.08 -0.86 11.97
CA VAL A 680 -18.11 -0.94 10.87
C VAL A 680 -16.71 -1.12 11.47
N LYS A 681 -15.95 -2.11 11.00
CA LYS A 681 -14.56 -2.32 11.44
C LYS A 681 -13.62 -1.38 10.68
N HIS A 682 -13.75 -1.35 9.37
CA HIS A 682 -13.01 -0.43 8.51
C HIS A 682 -13.94 0.16 7.44
N PRO A 683 -13.81 1.45 7.08
CA PRO A 683 -14.59 2.08 6.01
C PRO A 683 -14.63 1.31 4.68
N SER A 684 -13.54 0.63 4.34
CA SER A 684 -13.45 -0.21 3.14
C SER A 684 -14.39 -1.41 3.12
N ASP A 685 -14.93 -1.81 4.28
CA ASP A 685 -15.92 -2.88 4.37
C ASP A 685 -17.29 -2.44 3.84
N VAL A 686 -17.51 -1.12 3.74
CA VAL A 686 -18.79 -0.51 3.35
C VAL A 686 -18.70 0.14 1.97
N VAL A 687 -17.60 0.83 1.69
CA VAL A 687 -17.41 1.61 0.46
C VAL A 687 -16.01 1.44 -0.11
N SER A 688 -15.88 1.63 -1.42
CA SER A 688 -14.63 1.60 -2.17
C SER A 688 -14.48 2.87 -3.01
N VAL A 689 -13.25 3.22 -3.37
CA VAL A 689 -12.99 4.31 -4.32
C VAL A 689 -13.70 4.04 -5.65
N GLY A 690 -14.46 5.03 -6.13
CA GLY A 690 -15.29 4.93 -7.33
C GLY A 690 -16.73 4.51 -7.09
N ASP A 691 -17.10 4.04 -5.90
CA ASP A 691 -18.49 3.67 -5.61
C ASP A 691 -19.40 4.91 -5.66
N ILE A 692 -20.59 4.75 -6.23
CA ILE A 692 -21.67 5.75 -6.17
C ILE A 692 -22.49 5.48 -4.93
N VAL A 693 -22.55 6.48 -4.04
CA VAL A 693 -23.22 6.35 -2.74
C VAL A 693 -24.28 7.43 -2.58
N THR A 694 -25.40 7.03 -2.00
CA THR A 694 -26.40 7.99 -1.50
C THR A 694 -25.96 8.51 -0.13
N VAL A 695 -25.91 9.82 0.02
CA VAL A 695 -25.48 10.51 1.24
C VAL A 695 -26.47 11.60 1.62
N TRP A 696 -26.46 11.96 2.90
CA TRP A 696 -27.20 13.10 3.45
C TRP A 696 -26.24 14.10 4.07
N VAL A 697 -26.54 15.39 3.92
CA VAL A 697 -25.80 16.47 4.58
C VAL A 697 -26.02 16.40 6.09
N TYR A 698 -24.97 16.12 6.85
CA TYR A 698 -25.02 16.00 8.31
C TYR A 698 -24.67 17.32 9.02
N ASN A 699 -23.64 18.01 8.52
CA ASN A 699 -23.21 19.30 9.07
C ASN A 699 -22.43 20.10 8.02
N ILE A 700 -22.47 21.43 8.10
CA ILE A 700 -21.75 22.34 7.21
C ILE A 700 -20.90 23.29 8.06
N ASP A 701 -19.58 23.25 7.90
CA ASP A 701 -18.63 24.21 8.48
C ASP A 701 -18.26 25.24 7.41
N GLN A 702 -18.94 26.40 7.44
CA GLN A 702 -18.73 27.46 6.46
C GLN A 702 -17.36 28.15 6.58
N GLU A 703 -16.79 28.24 7.79
CA GLU A 703 -15.47 28.86 8.00
C GLU A 703 -14.37 28.02 7.32
N LYS A 704 -14.49 26.70 7.39
CA LYS A 704 -13.50 25.77 6.82
C LYS A 704 -13.87 25.26 5.43
N GLN A 705 -15.04 25.65 4.91
CA GLN A 705 -15.60 25.14 3.65
C GLN A 705 -15.68 23.60 3.63
N LYS A 706 -16.10 22.99 4.74
CA LYS A 706 -16.18 21.53 4.90
C LYS A 706 -17.61 21.07 5.10
N VAL A 707 -18.01 20.02 4.39
CA VAL A 707 -19.29 19.35 4.57
C VAL A 707 -19.08 17.98 5.20
N GLN A 708 -19.78 17.71 6.29
CA GLN A 708 -19.88 16.38 6.87
C GLN A 708 -21.12 15.69 6.31
N LEU A 709 -20.94 14.45 5.90
CA LEU A 709 -21.97 13.63 5.27
C LEU A 709 -22.28 12.41 6.14
N THR A 710 -23.46 11.83 5.94
CA THR A 710 -23.83 10.52 6.50
C THR A 710 -24.44 9.63 5.43
N MET A 711 -24.19 8.33 5.51
CA MET A 711 -24.86 7.31 4.69
C MET A 711 -26.01 6.63 5.45
N VAL A 712 -26.26 7.04 6.69
CA VAL A 712 -27.40 6.60 7.48
C VAL A 712 -28.49 7.62 7.27
N ASN A 713 -29.66 7.18 6.79
CA ASN A 713 -30.81 8.05 6.63
C ASN A 713 -31.13 8.74 7.96
N PRO A 714 -31.05 10.08 8.05
CA PRO A 714 -31.34 10.82 9.27
C PRO A 714 -32.84 10.97 9.55
N ASN A 715 -33.70 10.59 8.59
CA ASN A 715 -35.16 10.69 8.66
C ASN A 715 -35.84 9.37 9.04
#